data_AF-R9KTY8-F1
#
_entry.id   AF-R9KTY8-F1
#
_cell.length_a   1.000
_cell.length_b   1.000
_cell.length_c   1.000
_cell.angle_alpha   90.00
_cell.angle_beta   90.00
_cell.angle_gamma   90.00
#
_symmetry.space_group_name_H-M   'P 1'
#
loop_
_entity.id
_entity.type
_entity.pdbx_description
1 polymer ?
#
loop_
_entity_poly.entity_id
_entity_poly.type
_entity_poly.pdbx_seq_one_letter_code
_entity_poly.pdbx_strand_id
1 'polypeptide(L)'
;MGRVRPKMEKGECMKLSQIGKIALPLALAGTLVAGVPLEALACTQVWIPDAYTADQGVWYFGRSEDYSSRYFKIFGVEQAHPKGFLYYSAENGVDSSFKWNAEKPTYRYTFVRDNHKEWSNQPNAYSEAGINEKGVSCSATLTTAYNDQAKAADPSVKSGIGEYDYASVILGQSATAREGVELIGRIIDEKGSCGRDQLIISDNKESWLFCVLSGHQWVAYQLPEDGVSVNPNMSNLRVDLDIRPTSENDPTPVVGKNILCSKDIIKMPKEASAGSFLVLNENGTINVPETYGKADSGNSRYIQGRHFFDAMNGLDYEAADGAVTKLTKPTQFFKPGRSNYTVKDGLNFFAYRGEGTDVDSNVTSVTAIGSQRTTETNFFEIRRGMDPEIATIQWEGLAPGEFNVEIPTYSALLTSVNHRYGDVYMDDAHEGQKDKGVDAALQAGSWDQYLPYVMMDLNTLGDANRAKVAPGLRAYLDAVQNDLIAQHKQVDATMQKTPKAERQALANKAADVAAEQTWAKCEKVLQEVRAYLKGDQAKPFQASDYNAATKGLVTPLAYASSVIPATPDKPVTPAATSIAKAKVSTAKSKYTYTGKALKPKVTVKVAGKTLKANTDYTMSYKANKNVGKATITVTGKGSYTGKVTKTFKIVPKKTGVSKLVKGKKSFTVKWKKQKAQATGYQIRFSTKKSMKSAKVKTVKSAKTTSLKVSKLKGNKKYYVQMRTYKKVKVGGKTTTYYSDWSKAKAVKTRK
;
A
#
# COMPACT_ATOMS: atom_id res chain seq x y z
N MET A 1 7.57 -15.56 57.96
CA MET A 1 7.80 -15.48 59.42
C MET A 1 9.32 -15.49 59.61
N GLY A 2 10.02 -14.52 60.18
CA GLY A 2 9.71 -13.18 60.69
C GLY A 2 11.03 -12.47 61.05
N ARG A 3 11.04 -11.13 60.89
CA ARG A 3 11.81 -10.02 61.54
C ARG A 3 13.27 -10.27 61.96
N VAL A 4 14.22 -9.35 61.77
CA VAL A 4 14.32 -7.99 62.37
C VAL A 4 15.45 -7.19 61.65
N ARG A 5 15.29 -5.86 61.46
CA ARG A 5 16.31 -4.89 60.98
C ARG A 5 17.30 -4.49 62.09
N PRO A 6 18.46 -3.85 61.81
CA PRO A 6 18.53 -2.37 61.94
C PRO A 6 19.42 -1.67 60.87
N LYS A 7 18.97 -0.54 60.28
CA LYS A 7 19.39 0.87 60.50
C LYS A 7 20.84 1.22 60.08
N MET A 8 20.94 2.05 59.04
CA MET A 8 22.12 2.84 58.67
C MET A 8 22.12 4.18 59.42
N GLU A 9 23.28 4.59 59.93
CA GLU A 9 23.60 5.97 60.32
C GLU A 9 24.87 6.46 59.59
N LYS A 10 24.77 7.72 59.17
CA LYS A 10 25.74 8.77 58.82
C LYS A 10 27.26 8.50 58.92
N GLY A 11 27.98 9.08 57.94
CA GLY A 11 29.11 9.97 58.25
C GLY A 11 30.46 9.72 57.53
N GLU A 12 30.76 10.62 56.59
CA GLU A 12 32.06 11.32 56.41
C GLU A 12 33.36 10.62 55.94
N CYS A 13 33.83 11.13 54.78
CA CYS A 13 35.09 11.88 54.57
C CYS A 13 36.46 11.18 54.48
N MET A 14 37.18 11.50 53.39
CA MET A 14 38.63 11.82 53.24
C MET A 14 39.02 11.48 51.79
N LYS A 15 39.89 12.15 51.05
CA LYS A 15 40.72 13.36 51.13
C LYS A 15 41.28 13.50 49.70
N LEU A 16 41.59 14.71 49.23
CA LEU A 16 42.88 14.96 48.59
C LEU A 16 43.15 16.46 48.48
N SER A 17 44.43 16.74 48.62
CA SER A 17 45.10 17.98 49.06
C SER A 17 45.30 19.03 47.97
N GLN A 18 45.20 20.29 48.40
CA GLN A 18 46.07 21.44 48.11
C GLN A 18 46.69 21.58 46.71
N ILE A 19 46.40 22.72 46.05
CA ILE A 19 47.39 23.68 45.55
C ILE A 19 46.74 25.09 45.50
N GLY A 20 47.41 26.04 46.16
CA GLY A 20 47.62 27.43 45.74
C GLY A 20 46.44 28.36 45.45
N LYS A 21 46.08 29.21 46.42
CA LYS A 21 45.25 30.42 46.25
C LYS A 21 46.05 31.56 45.61
N ILE A 22 45.47 32.22 44.60
CA ILE A 22 45.60 33.67 44.37
C ILE A 22 44.18 34.24 44.51
N ALA A 23 44.03 35.26 45.35
CA ALA A 23 42.77 35.89 45.71
C ALA A 23 42.62 37.27 45.04
N LEU A 24 41.45 37.58 44.45
CA LEU A 24 40.58 38.77 44.70
C LEU A 24 39.45 38.86 43.62
N PRO A 25 38.34 39.62 43.83
CA PRO A 25 37.20 39.33 44.69
C PRO A 25 35.84 39.21 43.94
N LEU A 26 34.83 38.77 44.70
CA LEU A 26 33.39 38.64 44.46
C LEU A 26 32.75 39.50 43.35
N ALA A 27 31.98 38.82 42.49
CA ALA A 27 30.63 39.25 42.12
C ALA A 27 29.70 38.01 42.14
N LEU A 28 28.71 38.04 43.03
CA LEU A 28 27.67 37.04 43.19
C LEU A 28 26.66 37.22 42.03
N ALA A 29 26.55 36.27 41.10
CA ALA A 29 25.42 36.22 40.16
C ALA A 29 25.27 34.82 39.52
N GLY A 30 24.09 34.23 39.72
CA GLY A 30 23.49 33.24 38.83
C GLY A 30 24.12 31.86 38.85
N THR A 31 23.51 30.94 39.61
CA THR A 31 23.60 29.50 39.34
C THR A 31 23.23 29.27 37.88
N LEU A 32 24.23 28.96 37.05
CA LEU A 32 24.02 28.44 35.70
C LEU A 32 23.18 27.16 35.84
N VAL A 33 21.91 27.24 35.46
CA VAL A 33 21.22 26.09 34.90
C VAL A 33 22.03 25.73 33.67
N ALA A 34 22.88 24.71 33.79
CA ALA A 34 23.57 24.14 32.65
C ALA A 34 22.47 23.67 31.69
N GLY A 35 22.24 24.45 30.64
CA GLY A 35 21.40 24.03 29.54
C GLY A 35 21.97 22.73 29.01
N VAL A 36 21.16 21.67 29.08
CA VAL A 36 21.39 20.48 28.26
C VAL A 36 21.55 20.99 26.83
N PRO A 37 22.63 20.64 26.10
CA PRO A 37 22.76 21.06 24.72
C PRO A 37 21.50 20.63 23.96
N LEU A 38 20.82 21.60 23.34
CA LEU A 38 19.77 21.36 22.36
C LEU A 38 20.44 20.67 21.18
N GLU A 39 20.55 19.34 21.23
CA GLU A 39 20.88 18.56 20.04
C GLU A 39 19.76 18.78 19.01
N ALA A 40 20.12 19.16 17.80
CA ALA A 40 19.16 19.54 16.77
C ALA A 40 18.35 18.32 16.31
N LEU A 41 17.07 18.26 16.72
CA LEU A 41 16.06 17.34 16.19
C LEU A 41 15.86 17.57 14.68
N ALA A 42 15.84 16.50 13.89
CA ALA A 42 15.83 16.58 12.42
C ALA A 42 14.81 15.63 11.74
N CYS A 43 13.70 15.29 12.41
CA CYS A 43 12.65 14.43 11.87
C CYS A 43 12.13 14.93 10.51
N THR A 44 11.77 14.01 9.60
CA THR A 44 11.19 14.36 8.29
C THR A 44 9.91 13.58 8.03
N GLN A 45 8.82 14.29 7.74
CA GLN A 45 7.50 13.70 7.47
C GLN A 45 7.14 13.77 5.98
N VAL A 46 6.41 12.77 5.48
CA VAL A 46 5.93 12.69 4.09
C VAL A 46 4.44 12.34 4.00
N TRP A 47 3.75 12.90 3.01
CA TRP A 47 2.39 12.56 2.60
C TRP A 47 2.33 12.35 1.09
N ILE A 48 1.74 11.25 0.66
CA ILE A 48 1.51 10.90 -0.75
C ILE A 48 0.05 10.47 -0.91
N PRO A 49 -0.83 11.30 -1.50
CA PRO A 49 -2.25 10.96 -1.64
C PRO A 49 -2.50 9.93 -2.74
N ASP A 50 -3.70 9.34 -2.71
CA ASP A 50 -4.19 8.33 -3.66
C ASP A 50 -4.03 8.75 -5.12
N ALA A 51 -4.20 10.04 -5.42
CA ALA A 51 -4.05 10.56 -6.78
C ALA A 51 -2.65 10.31 -7.39
N TYR A 52 -1.63 10.05 -6.58
CA TYR A 52 -0.25 9.85 -7.04
C TYR A 52 0.30 8.45 -6.75
N THR A 53 -0.40 7.59 -6.03
CA THR A 53 0.09 6.23 -5.73
C THR A 53 -0.12 5.26 -6.89
N ALA A 54 0.59 4.13 -6.87
CA ALA A 54 0.48 3.09 -7.90
C ALA A 54 -0.79 2.24 -7.76
N ASP A 55 -1.32 2.13 -6.54
CA ASP A 55 -2.47 1.30 -6.21
C ASP A 55 -3.69 2.20 -5.91
N GLN A 56 -4.77 2.01 -6.65
CA GLN A 56 -5.97 2.84 -6.50
C GLN A 56 -6.61 2.68 -5.12
N GLY A 57 -7.05 3.80 -4.55
CA GLY A 57 -7.64 3.84 -3.21
C GLY A 57 -6.60 3.72 -2.09
N VAL A 58 -5.32 3.91 -2.37
CA VAL A 58 -4.23 3.78 -1.39
C VAL A 58 -3.50 5.10 -1.25
N TRP A 59 -3.31 5.57 -0.03
CA TRP A 59 -2.43 6.71 0.24
C TRP A 59 -1.35 6.30 1.24
N TYR A 60 -0.31 7.14 1.30
CA TYR A 60 0.83 6.93 2.16
C TYR A 60 1.11 8.13 3.04
N PHE A 61 1.50 7.86 4.27
CA PHE A 61 2.22 8.82 5.09
C PHE A 61 3.31 8.12 5.89
N GLY A 62 4.27 8.89 6.38
CA GLY A 62 5.28 8.34 7.28
C GLY A 62 6.23 9.41 7.77
N ARG A 63 7.13 8.99 8.64
CA ARG A 63 8.12 9.87 9.27
C ARG A 63 9.42 9.12 9.52
N SER A 64 10.53 9.84 9.43
CA SER A 64 11.78 9.46 10.08
C SER A 64 11.90 10.23 11.40
N GLU A 65 12.16 9.52 12.50
CA GLU A 65 12.56 10.15 13.75
C GLU A 65 14.07 10.29 13.81
N ASP A 66 14.55 11.50 14.05
CA ASP A 66 15.97 11.79 14.17
C ASP A 66 16.27 12.27 15.59
N TYR A 67 17.12 11.51 16.29
CA TYR A 67 17.58 11.84 17.63
C TYR A 67 19.11 11.76 17.71
N SER A 68 19.66 10.55 17.79
CA SER A 68 21.11 10.31 17.96
C SER A 68 21.58 9.18 17.04
N SER A 69 22.87 9.20 16.69
CA SER A 69 23.48 8.03 16.07
C SER A 69 23.57 6.87 17.08
N ARG A 70 23.54 5.63 16.57
CA ARG A 70 23.59 4.40 17.39
C ARG A 70 22.61 4.40 18.56
N TYR A 71 21.35 4.66 18.25
CA TYR A 71 20.26 4.68 19.20
C TYR A 71 19.21 3.64 18.77
N PHE A 72 18.81 2.75 19.67
CA PHE A 72 17.81 1.74 19.31
C PHE A 72 16.41 2.14 19.77
N LYS A 73 15.41 1.73 18.98
CA LYS A 73 13.99 1.87 19.29
C LYS A 73 13.37 0.49 19.53
N ILE A 74 12.27 0.47 20.27
CA ILE A 74 11.55 -0.74 20.69
C ILE A 74 10.16 -0.73 20.06
N PHE A 75 9.93 -1.61 19.09
CA PHE A 75 8.60 -1.86 18.55
C PHE A 75 7.84 -2.83 19.46
N GLY A 76 6.61 -2.49 19.86
CA GLY A 76 5.83 -3.32 20.79
C GLY A 76 4.33 -3.12 20.70
N VAL A 77 3.60 -3.74 21.64
CA VAL A 77 2.13 -3.63 21.76
C VAL A 77 1.77 -3.21 23.18
N GLU A 78 1.10 -2.07 23.32
CA GLU A 78 0.45 -1.65 24.55
C GLU A 78 -0.93 -2.30 24.64
N GLN A 79 -1.21 -3.00 25.74
CA GLN A 79 -2.49 -3.65 25.96
C GLN A 79 -3.57 -2.64 26.36
N ALA A 80 -4.83 -3.01 26.15
CA ALA A 80 -5.96 -2.21 26.62
C ALA A 80 -5.97 -2.09 28.15
N HIS A 81 -6.23 -0.87 28.63
CA HIS A 81 -6.31 -0.52 30.05
C HIS A 81 -7.75 -0.15 30.45
N PRO A 82 -8.11 -0.31 31.73
CA PRO A 82 -9.42 0.13 32.21
C PRO A 82 -9.58 1.66 32.11
N LYS A 83 -10.84 2.11 32.17
CA LYS A 83 -11.17 3.52 32.36
C LYS A 83 -10.41 4.09 33.57
N GLY A 84 -9.87 5.29 33.43
CA GLY A 84 -9.07 5.95 34.46
C GLY A 84 -7.57 5.63 34.38
N PHE A 85 -7.11 4.89 33.37
CA PHE A 85 -5.68 4.75 33.08
C PHE A 85 -5.02 6.12 32.96
N LEU A 86 -3.91 6.31 33.66
CA LEU A 86 -3.22 7.60 33.69
C LEU A 86 -2.17 7.66 32.58
N TYR A 87 -2.38 8.55 31.62
CA TYR A 87 -1.31 9.05 30.75
C TYR A 87 -0.49 10.06 31.54
N TYR A 88 0.82 9.89 31.49
CA TYR A 88 1.77 10.66 32.28
C TYR A 88 3.09 10.78 31.52
N SER A 89 3.59 12.00 31.38
CA SER A 89 4.98 12.25 30.98
C SER A 89 5.69 13.16 31.95
N ALA A 90 6.98 12.88 32.14
CA ALA A 90 7.92 13.73 32.82
C ALA A 90 8.78 14.54 31.82
N GLU A 91 8.26 14.83 30.63
CA GLU A 91 8.97 15.52 29.53
C GLU A 91 9.62 16.83 29.99
N ASN A 92 8.92 17.60 30.83
CA ASN A 92 9.43 18.85 31.41
C ASN A 92 9.79 18.70 32.90
N GLY A 93 10.11 17.49 33.33
CA GLY A 93 10.38 17.12 34.72
C GLY A 93 9.13 16.66 35.48
N VAL A 94 9.37 15.89 36.55
CA VAL A 94 8.31 15.22 37.34
C VAL A 94 7.29 16.20 37.91
N ASP A 95 7.74 17.37 38.39
CA ASP A 95 6.89 18.39 39.00
C ASP A 95 6.04 19.16 37.98
N SER A 96 6.44 19.15 36.70
CA SER A 96 5.71 19.78 35.59
C SER A 96 5.17 18.73 34.61
N SER A 97 4.74 17.59 35.14
CA SER A 97 4.28 16.47 34.34
C SER A 97 2.91 16.70 33.72
N PHE A 98 2.74 16.29 32.46
CA PHE A 98 1.42 16.12 31.88
C PHE A 98 0.70 14.95 32.56
N LYS A 99 -0.62 15.11 32.78
CA LYS A 99 -1.47 14.08 33.38
C LYS A 99 -2.84 14.09 32.71
N TRP A 100 -3.26 12.94 32.20
CA TRP A 100 -4.59 12.75 31.63
C TRP A 100 -5.15 11.38 31.99
N ASN A 101 -6.35 11.34 32.57
CA ASN A 101 -7.01 10.08 32.86
C ASN A 101 -7.86 9.64 31.67
N ALA A 102 -7.70 8.40 31.24
CA ALA A 102 -8.50 7.81 30.18
C ALA A 102 -9.99 7.87 30.55
N GLU A 103 -10.80 8.47 29.68
CA GLU A 103 -12.23 8.72 29.94
C GLU A 103 -13.08 7.44 29.74
N LYS A 104 -12.53 6.49 29.00
CA LYS A 104 -13.08 5.18 28.64
C LYS A 104 -11.98 4.11 28.71
N PRO A 105 -12.31 2.80 28.70
CA PRO A 105 -11.31 1.76 28.51
C PRO A 105 -10.48 2.04 27.25
N THR A 106 -9.17 1.93 27.35
CA THR A 106 -8.29 2.24 26.23
C THR A 106 -8.31 1.11 25.21
N TYR A 107 -7.99 1.43 23.96
CA TYR A 107 -7.73 0.46 22.92
C TYR A 107 -6.31 -0.11 23.06
N ARG A 108 -6.13 -1.35 22.61
CA ARG A 108 -4.79 -1.91 22.33
C ARG A 108 -4.18 -1.21 21.12
N TYR A 109 -2.87 -0.96 21.13
CA TYR A 109 -2.15 -0.35 20.02
C TYR A 109 -0.68 -0.77 19.94
N THR A 110 -0.08 -0.69 18.75
CA THR A 110 1.38 -0.82 18.59
C THR A 110 2.09 0.50 18.90
N PHE A 111 3.36 0.44 19.30
CA PHE A 111 4.20 1.60 19.60
C PHE A 111 5.63 1.43 19.07
N VAL A 112 6.37 2.53 18.99
CA VAL A 112 7.82 2.57 18.72
C VAL A 112 8.51 3.39 19.80
N ARG A 113 8.86 2.76 20.92
CA ARG A 113 9.33 3.44 22.14
C ARG A 113 10.82 3.57 22.21
N ASP A 114 11.24 4.56 22.98
CA ASP A 114 12.59 4.65 23.49
C ASP A 114 12.83 3.71 24.67
N ASN A 115 14.09 3.56 25.05
CA ASN A 115 14.45 2.85 26.28
C ASN A 115 13.91 3.60 27.50
N HIS A 116 13.20 2.91 28.39
CA HIS A 116 12.58 3.52 29.57
C HIS A 116 13.56 4.32 30.45
N LYS A 117 14.85 3.95 30.47
CA LYS A 117 15.88 4.59 31.32
C LYS A 117 16.01 6.08 31.05
N GLU A 118 15.74 6.50 29.82
CA GLU A 118 15.82 7.89 29.41
C GLU A 118 14.58 8.71 29.85
N TRP A 119 13.47 8.04 30.17
CA TRP A 119 12.17 8.68 30.46
C TRP A 119 11.77 8.47 31.91
N SER A 120 12.68 8.76 32.85
CA SER A 120 12.46 8.58 34.30
C SER A 120 12.04 7.16 34.69
N ASN A 121 12.53 6.14 33.97
CA ASN A 121 12.16 4.74 34.11
C ASN A 121 10.65 4.45 33.88
N GLN A 122 10.00 5.23 33.02
CA GLN A 122 8.60 5.00 32.61
C GLN A 122 8.56 4.10 31.37
N PRO A 123 8.14 2.82 31.49
CA PRO A 123 8.17 1.87 30.37
C PRO A 123 7.06 2.10 29.32
N ASN A 124 6.13 3.02 29.60
CA ASN A 124 5.01 3.35 28.74
C ASN A 124 5.08 4.75 28.11
N ALA A 125 6.18 5.47 28.33
CA ALA A 125 6.40 6.78 27.72
C ALA A 125 6.73 6.66 26.24
N TYR A 126 6.46 7.74 25.49
CA TYR A 126 7.02 7.96 24.15
C TYR A 126 6.63 6.90 23.12
N SER A 127 5.32 6.69 22.93
CA SER A 127 4.85 5.65 21.99
C SER A 127 5.13 5.97 20.52
N GLU A 128 5.45 7.22 20.18
CA GLU A 128 5.86 7.73 18.86
C GLU A 128 4.83 7.46 17.74
N ALA A 129 4.81 6.27 17.16
CA ALA A 129 3.90 5.87 16.10
C ALA A 129 3.30 4.47 16.32
N GLY A 130 2.18 4.24 15.66
CA GLY A 130 1.57 2.93 15.63
C GLY A 130 0.12 2.94 15.17
N ILE A 131 -0.55 1.81 15.37
CA ILE A 131 -1.95 1.61 14.99
C ILE A 131 -2.71 0.95 16.13
N ASN A 132 -3.90 1.46 16.44
CA ASN A 132 -4.79 0.83 17.42
C ASN A 132 -5.71 -0.22 16.79
N GLU A 133 -6.38 -1.01 17.64
CA GLU A 133 -7.30 -2.06 17.20
C GLU A 133 -8.58 -1.56 16.50
N LYS A 134 -8.77 -0.23 16.40
CA LYS A 134 -9.82 0.41 15.61
C LYS A 134 -9.34 0.85 14.23
N GLY A 135 -8.06 0.67 13.91
CA GLY A 135 -7.46 1.06 12.64
C GLY A 135 -7.08 2.54 12.57
N VAL A 136 -7.00 3.23 13.71
CA VAL A 136 -6.42 4.58 13.79
C VAL A 136 -4.90 4.44 13.84
N SER A 137 -4.21 5.06 12.90
CA SER A 137 -2.76 5.19 12.83
C SER A 137 -2.33 6.61 13.20
N CYS A 138 -1.21 6.72 13.91
CA CYS A 138 -0.62 7.99 14.31
C CYS A 138 0.90 7.93 14.13
N SER A 139 1.51 9.05 13.75
CA SER A 139 2.95 9.31 13.90
C SER A 139 3.12 10.65 14.61
N ALA A 140 3.88 10.64 15.71
CA ALA A 140 4.07 11.77 16.61
C ALA A 140 5.55 11.80 17.09
N THR A 141 6.33 12.85 16.83
CA THR A 141 5.96 14.13 16.22
C THR A 141 6.95 14.62 15.16
N LEU A 142 6.54 15.66 14.43
CA LEU A 142 7.46 16.56 13.76
C LEU A 142 7.52 17.88 14.54
N THR A 143 8.62 18.11 15.26
CA THR A 143 8.83 19.34 16.03
C THR A 143 8.95 20.57 15.12
N THR A 144 8.32 21.66 15.54
CA THR A 144 8.31 22.98 14.88
C THR A 144 8.55 24.09 15.92
N ALA A 145 8.44 25.34 15.51
CA ALA A 145 8.65 26.50 16.35
C ALA A 145 7.67 27.63 16.01
N TYR A 146 7.14 28.26 17.04
CA TYR A 146 6.44 29.54 16.93
C TYR A 146 7.38 30.75 16.90
N ASN A 147 6.91 31.87 16.35
CA ASN A 147 7.60 33.16 16.38
C ASN A 147 7.54 33.83 17.77
N ASP A 148 8.32 34.90 17.96
CA ASP A 148 8.43 35.58 19.25
C ASP A 148 7.13 36.25 19.71
N GLN A 149 6.27 36.69 18.78
CA GLN A 149 5.00 37.34 19.09
C GLN A 149 3.98 36.32 19.61
N ALA A 150 3.83 35.18 18.93
CA ALA A 150 3.01 34.07 19.39
C ALA A 150 3.51 33.50 20.72
N LYS A 151 4.83 33.36 20.89
CA LYS A 151 5.45 32.93 22.15
C LYS A 151 5.17 33.88 23.31
N ALA A 152 5.18 35.19 23.06
CA ALA A 152 4.89 36.19 24.09
C ALA A 152 3.40 36.22 24.47
N ALA A 153 2.50 36.01 23.49
CA ALA A 153 1.06 36.07 23.71
C ALA A 153 0.48 34.78 24.32
N ASP A 154 1.02 33.61 23.96
CA ASP A 154 0.56 32.30 24.44
C ASP A 154 1.74 31.32 24.57
N PRO A 155 2.57 31.47 25.62
CA PRO A 155 3.76 30.65 25.82
C PRO A 155 3.40 29.19 26.11
N SER A 156 4.30 28.27 25.79
CA SER A 156 4.12 26.85 26.12
C SER A 156 3.87 26.59 27.61
N VAL A 157 2.97 25.66 27.87
CA VAL A 157 2.61 25.22 29.22
C VAL A 157 3.45 23.99 29.55
N LYS A 158 4.35 24.09 30.54
CA LYS A 158 5.27 23.01 30.89
C LYS A 158 4.56 21.68 31.23
N SER A 159 3.41 21.76 31.91
CA SER A 159 2.56 20.62 32.25
C SER A 159 1.52 20.27 31.18
N GLY A 160 1.60 20.91 30.02
CA GLY A 160 0.77 20.62 28.86
C GLY A 160 1.22 19.34 28.17
N ILE A 161 0.41 18.86 27.22
CA ILE A 161 0.73 17.67 26.44
C ILE A 161 1.94 17.93 25.52
N GLY A 162 2.78 16.92 25.34
CA GLY A 162 3.95 16.94 24.48
C GLY A 162 4.17 15.63 23.75
N GLU A 163 5.31 15.54 23.07
CA GLU A 163 5.70 14.45 22.18
C GLU A 163 5.55 13.07 22.83
N TYR A 164 5.79 12.98 24.14
CA TYR A 164 5.81 11.72 24.88
C TYR A 164 4.43 11.05 24.93
N ASP A 165 3.35 11.82 24.84
CA ASP A 165 1.99 11.36 25.14
C ASP A 165 1.03 11.39 23.96
N TYR A 166 1.27 12.18 22.91
CA TYR A 166 0.31 12.34 21.80
C TYR A 166 -0.15 10.99 21.24
N ALA A 167 0.79 10.15 20.80
CA ALA A 167 0.47 8.85 20.21
C ALA A 167 -0.26 7.94 21.20
N SER A 168 0.22 7.87 22.45
CA SER A 168 -0.38 7.04 23.51
C SER A 168 -1.84 7.43 23.78
N VAL A 169 -2.12 8.74 23.84
CA VAL A 169 -3.46 9.29 24.08
C VAL A 169 -4.36 9.07 22.86
N ILE A 170 -3.89 9.40 21.66
CA ILE A 170 -4.65 9.25 20.40
C ILE A 170 -5.01 7.78 20.19
N LEU A 171 -4.00 6.91 20.16
CA LEU A 171 -4.17 5.50 19.86
C LEU A 171 -4.95 4.78 20.96
N GLY A 172 -4.75 5.15 22.22
CA GLY A 172 -5.49 4.56 23.33
C GLY A 172 -6.95 5.00 23.43
N GLN A 173 -7.34 6.19 22.94
CA GLN A 173 -8.68 6.73 23.20
C GLN A 173 -9.50 7.11 21.95
N SER A 174 -9.04 6.84 20.73
CA SER A 174 -9.74 7.28 19.51
C SER A 174 -10.17 6.10 18.64
N ALA A 175 -11.44 6.02 18.27
CA ALA A 175 -11.94 4.99 17.36
C ALA A 175 -11.88 5.40 15.88
N THR A 176 -11.66 6.68 15.61
CA THR A 176 -11.45 7.27 14.28
C THR A 176 -10.35 8.32 14.34
N ALA A 177 -9.78 8.69 13.20
CA ALA A 177 -8.76 9.73 13.11
C ALA A 177 -9.28 11.09 13.59
N ARG A 178 -10.53 11.42 13.22
CA ARG A 178 -11.21 12.65 13.63
C ARG A 178 -11.42 12.71 15.14
N GLU A 179 -11.82 11.62 15.78
CA GLU A 179 -11.88 11.56 17.26
C GLU A 179 -10.52 11.85 17.89
N GLY A 180 -9.42 11.42 17.27
CA GLY A 180 -8.07 11.74 17.72
C GLY A 180 -7.74 13.22 17.64
N VAL A 181 -8.10 13.87 16.53
CA VAL A 181 -7.94 15.33 16.36
C VAL A 181 -8.76 16.09 17.41
N GLU A 182 -10.03 15.74 17.58
CA GLU A 182 -10.92 16.38 18.56
C GLU A 182 -10.44 16.19 20.01
N LEU A 183 -9.93 14.99 20.33
CA LEU A 183 -9.38 14.70 21.66
C LEU A 183 -8.14 15.55 21.96
N ILE A 184 -7.17 15.60 21.06
CA ILE A 184 -5.95 16.37 21.28
C ILE A 184 -6.24 17.87 21.31
N GLY A 185 -7.11 18.35 20.42
CA GLY A 185 -7.55 19.74 20.45
C GLY A 185 -8.16 20.14 21.80
N ARG A 186 -9.05 19.30 22.35
CA ARG A 186 -9.63 19.52 23.69
C ARG A 186 -8.58 19.47 24.80
N ILE A 187 -7.65 18.53 24.75
CA ILE A 187 -6.57 18.44 25.75
C ILE A 187 -5.71 19.71 25.73
N ILE A 188 -5.37 20.23 24.55
CA ILE A 188 -4.60 21.47 24.41
C ILE A 188 -5.42 22.67 24.90
N ASP A 189 -6.72 22.75 24.60
CA ASP A 189 -7.59 23.80 25.13
C ASP A 189 -7.63 23.79 26.68
N GLU A 190 -7.58 22.61 27.31
CA GLU A 190 -7.69 22.45 28.77
C GLU A 190 -6.36 22.49 29.53
N LYS A 191 -5.28 21.97 28.94
CA LYS A 191 -3.98 21.75 29.61
C LYS A 191 -2.83 22.50 28.96
N GLY A 192 -3.05 23.03 27.76
CA GLY A 192 -2.00 23.55 26.89
C GLY A 192 -1.07 22.46 26.37
N SER A 193 -0.05 22.90 25.64
CA SER A 193 1.05 22.08 25.14
C SER A 193 2.41 22.62 25.58
N CYS A 194 3.33 21.70 25.86
CA CYS A 194 4.73 22.05 26.15
C CYS A 194 5.60 22.18 24.89
N GLY A 195 5.18 21.56 23.79
CA GLY A 195 5.87 21.52 22.49
C GLY A 195 5.16 22.33 21.41
N ARG A 196 5.73 22.34 20.21
CA ARG A 196 5.09 22.84 18.99
C ARG A 196 5.27 21.74 17.96
N ASP A 197 4.25 20.92 17.81
CA ASP A 197 4.40 19.61 17.20
C ASP A 197 3.39 19.45 16.07
N GLN A 198 3.79 18.72 15.04
CA GLN A 198 2.88 18.23 14.03
C GLN A 198 2.71 16.73 14.11
N LEU A 199 1.48 16.28 13.87
CA LEU A 199 1.06 14.89 13.93
C LEU A 199 0.31 14.56 12.65
N ILE A 200 0.55 13.38 12.07
CA ILE A 200 -0.40 12.79 11.12
C ILE A 200 -1.23 11.76 11.86
N ILE A 201 -2.55 11.96 11.83
CA ILE A 201 -3.54 11.03 12.39
C ILE A 201 -4.40 10.55 11.23
N SER A 202 -4.48 9.25 11.02
CA SER A 202 -5.23 8.68 9.90
C SER A 202 -6.02 7.44 10.29
N ASP A 203 -7.11 7.19 9.59
CA ASP A 203 -7.82 5.91 9.57
C ASP A 203 -8.11 5.52 8.12
N ASN A 204 -8.94 4.50 7.88
CA ASN A 204 -9.26 4.04 6.52
C ASN A 204 -10.20 4.96 5.72
N LYS A 205 -10.56 6.14 6.24
CA LYS A 205 -11.47 7.10 5.61
C LYS A 205 -10.85 8.48 5.45
N GLU A 206 -10.18 8.98 6.48
CA GLU A 206 -9.66 10.35 6.57
C GLU A 206 -8.24 10.37 7.13
N SER A 207 -7.44 11.34 6.68
CA SER A 207 -6.12 11.65 7.22
C SER A 207 -6.05 13.13 7.56
N TRP A 208 -5.46 13.44 8.70
CA TRP A 208 -5.39 14.79 9.27
C TRP A 208 -3.95 15.14 9.59
N LEU A 209 -3.55 16.36 9.21
CA LEU A 209 -2.38 16.99 9.82
C LEU A 209 -2.87 17.84 10.99
N PHE A 210 -2.39 17.53 12.19
CA PHE A 210 -2.61 18.32 13.39
C PHE A 210 -1.35 19.16 13.65
N CYS A 211 -1.51 20.47 13.90
CA CYS A 211 -0.42 21.40 14.18
C CYS A 211 -0.68 22.15 15.47
N VAL A 212 0.22 21.99 16.45
CA VAL A 212 0.26 22.85 17.65
C VAL A 212 0.95 24.17 17.28
N LEU A 213 0.24 25.28 17.45
CA LEU A 213 0.70 26.60 17.01
C LEU A 213 1.31 27.43 18.13
N SER A 214 0.82 27.27 19.36
CA SER A 214 1.32 27.94 20.58
C SER A 214 0.87 27.17 21.82
N GLY A 215 0.94 27.77 23.02
CA GLY A 215 0.55 27.11 24.27
C GLY A 215 -0.84 26.48 24.25
N HIS A 216 -1.84 27.14 23.65
CA HIS A 216 -3.23 26.69 23.57
C HIS A 216 -3.84 26.84 22.17
N GLN A 217 -3.11 27.37 21.18
CA GLN A 217 -3.61 27.47 19.81
C GLN A 217 -3.17 26.27 18.98
N TRP A 218 -4.09 25.75 18.18
CA TRP A 218 -3.86 24.61 17.32
C TRP A 218 -4.77 24.66 16.09
N VAL A 219 -4.35 23.99 15.02
CA VAL A 219 -5.16 23.78 13.83
C VAL A 219 -4.95 22.37 13.31
N ALA A 220 -6.00 21.75 12.80
CA ALA A 220 -5.95 20.48 12.11
C ALA A 220 -6.78 20.56 10.84
N TYR A 221 -6.28 19.95 9.78
CA TYR A 221 -6.98 19.92 8.49
C TYR A 221 -6.76 18.59 7.78
N GLN A 222 -7.73 18.18 6.98
CA GLN A 222 -7.59 16.96 6.20
C GLN A 222 -6.49 17.13 5.16
N LEU A 223 -5.63 16.12 5.07
CA LEU A 223 -4.57 16.08 4.07
C LEU A 223 -5.19 16.02 2.66
N PRO A 224 -4.71 16.85 1.70
CA PRO A 224 -5.34 17.00 0.41
C PRO A 224 -5.04 15.82 -0.53
N GLU A 225 -5.94 15.58 -1.47
CA GLU A 225 -5.80 14.53 -2.48
C GLU A 225 -4.97 14.98 -3.70
N ASP A 226 -4.74 16.28 -3.90
CA ASP A 226 -4.16 16.85 -5.12
C ASP A 226 -2.74 17.41 -4.93
N GLY A 227 -2.08 17.09 -3.80
CA GLY A 227 -0.70 17.47 -3.54
C GLY A 227 0.02 16.51 -2.60
N VAL A 228 1.30 16.26 -2.88
CA VAL A 228 2.23 15.59 -1.95
C VAL A 228 2.79 16.63 -0.98
N SER A 229 3.27 16.18 0.19
CA SER A 229 3.97 17.04 1.15
C SER A 229 5.26 16.38 1.62
N VAL A 230 6.30 17.20 1.74
CA VAL A 230 7.51 16.88 2.50
C VAL A 230 7.68 17.97 3.54
N ASN A 231 7.74 17.57 4.80
CA ASN A 231 7.88 18.50 5.91
C ASN A 231 9.09 18.10 6.78
N PRO A 232 10.27 18.70 6.56
CA PRO A 232 11.31 18.74 7.58
C PRO A 232 10.95 19.81 8.62
N ASN A 233 11.47 19.75 9.85
CA ASN A 233 11.14 20.64 11.00
C ASN A 233 11.03 22.16 10.70
N MET A 234 10.00 22.57 9.97
CA MET A 234 9.80 23.88 9.37
C MET A 234 8.43 24.38 9.79
N SER A 235 8.39 25.64 10.17
CA SER A 235 7.19 26.26 10.74
C SER A 235 6.53 27.24 9.77
N ASN A 236 7.18 27.51 8.65
CA ASN A 236 6.81 28.51 7.65
C ASN A 236 6.32 27.90 6.32
N LEU A 237 5.99 26.59 6.29
CA LEU A 237 5.41 25.96 5.10
C LEU A 237 4.00 26.50 4.84
N ARG A 238 3.82 27.18 3.71
CA ARG A 238 2.57 27.87 3.37
C ARG A 238 1.46 26.88 3.00
N VAL A 239 0.29 27.09 3.60
CA VAL A 239 -0.96 26.40 3.31
C VAL A 239 -2.09 27.43 3.39
N ASP A 240 -3.02 27.41 2.43
CA ASP A 240 -4.22 28.25 2.48
C ASP A 240 -5.34 27.46 3.16
N LEU A 241 -5.76 27.93 4.34
CA LEU A 241 -6.82 27.33 5.13
C LEU A 241 -7.98 28.30 5.17
N ASP A 242 -9.19 27.84 4.86
CA ASP A 242 -10.41 28.64 4.92
C ASP A 242 -10.81 28.91 6.38
N ILE A 243 -10.04 29.73 7.08
CA ILE A 243 -10.28 30.20 8.44
C ILE A 243 -10.21 31.72 8.38
N ARG A 244 -11.32 32.40 8.62
CA ARG A 244 -11.42 33.87 8.51
C ARG A 244 -12.21 34.47 9.67
N PRO A 245 -11.97 35.74 10.05
CA PRO A 245 -12.81 36.38 11.05
C PRO A 245 -14.24 36.52 10.53
N THR A 246 -15.23 36.52 11.42
CA THR A 246 -16.64 36.77 11.07
C THR A 246 -16.80 38.16 10.46
N SER A 247 -16.07 39.15 10.97
CA SER A 247 -15.93 40.48 10.37
C SER A 247 -14.65 41.17 10.86
N GLU A 248 -14.33 42.34 10.30
CA GLU A 248 -13.22 43.16 10.78
C GLU A 248 -13.29 43.45 12.29
N ASN A 249 -14.49 43.53 12.87
CA ASN A 249 -14.70 43.81 14.29
C ASN A 249 -15.06 42.57 15.13
N ASP A 250 -15.30 41.42 14.51
CA ASP A 250 -15.62 40.16 15.19
C ASP A 250 -14.57 39.09 14.84
N PRO A 251 -13.60 38.83 15.72
CA PRO A 251 -12.54 37.86 15.48
C PRO A 251 -12.99 36.40 15.59
N THR A 252 -14.28 36.12 15.87
CA THR A 252 -14.81 34.75 15.92
C THR A 252 -14.51 34.04 14.59
N PRO A 253 -13.84 32.87 14.58
CA PRO A 253 -13.44 32.23 13.33
C PRO A 253 -14.63 31.57 12.63
N VAL A 254 -14.81 31.89 11.34
CA VAL A 254 -15.57 31.09 10.39
C VAL A 254 -14.61 30.08 9.78
N VAL A 255 -14.87 28.79 10.05
CA VAL A 255 -14.00 27.68 9.67
C VAL A 255 -14.63 26.91 8.51
N GLY A 256 -13.84 26.68 7.46
CA GLY A 256 -14.20 25.91 6.30
C GLY A 256 -14.40 24.43 6.59
N LYS A 257 -14.86 23.69 5.59
CA LYS A 257 -15.01 22.23 5.72
C LYS A 257 -13.64 21.58 5.88
N ASN A 258 -13.62 20.45 6.58
CA ASN A 258 -12.43 19.61 6.76
C ASN A 258 -11.27 20.30 7.51
N ILE A 259 -11.61 21.30 8.34
CA ILE A 259 -10.69 22.02 9.21
C ILE A 259 -11.30 22.02 10.62
N LEU A 260 -10.46 21.83 11.63
CA LEU A 260 -10.75 21.97 13.06
C LEU A 260 -9.65 22.87 13.65
N CYS A 261 -9.97 23.75 14.60
CA CYS A 261 -8.98 24.63 15.20
C CYS A 261 -9.40 25.11 16.58
N SER A 262 -8.45 25.69 17.31
CA SER A 262 -8.75 26.40 18.54
C SER A 262 -9.69 27.59 18.28
N LYS A 263 -10.57 27.87 19.26
CA LYS A 263 -11.56 28.96 19.17
C LYS A 263 -10.95 30.36 19.05
N ASP A 264 -9.74 30.54 19.59
CA ASP A 264 -9.06 31.84 19.69
C ASP A 264 -7.95 32.01 18.64
N ILE A 265 -7.91 31.16 17.60
CA ILE A 265 -6.86 31.17 16.56
C ILE A 265 -6.76 32.50 15.79
N ILE A 266 -7.82 33.31 15.78
CA ILE A 266 -7.82 34.67 15.21
C ILE A 266 -7.78 35.72 16.32
N LYS A 267 -8.56 35.51 17.39
CA LYS A 267 -8.72 36.48 18.46
C LYS A 267 -7.42 36.74 19.19
N MET A 268 -6.70 35.69 19.59
CA MET A 268 -5.45 35.81 20.34
C MET A 268 -4.41 36.66 19.59
N PRO A 269 -4.05 36.37 18.32
CA PRO A 269 -3.05 37.17 17.62
C PRO A 269 -3.53 38.59 17.29
N LYS A 270 -4.85 38.81 17.15
CA LYS A 270 -5.42 40.14 16.88
C LYS A 270 -5.44 41.05 18.11
N GLU A 271 -5.73 40.48 19.27
CA GLU A 271 -5.91 41.21 20.55
C GLU A 271 -4.69 41.10 21.47
N ALA A 272 -3.54 40.64 20.95
CA ALA A 272 -2.33 40.49 21.72
C ALA A 272 -1.89 41.80 22.39
N SER A 273 -1.44 41.73 23.64
CA SER A 273 -1.11 42.89 24.46
C SER A 273 0.02 43.76 23.91
N ALA A 274 0.92 43.16 23.12
CA ALA A 274 2.01 43.85 22.43
C ALA A 274 1.59 44.48 21.08
N GLY A 275 0.31 44.39 20.73
CA GLY A 275 -0.24 44.78 19.43
C GLY A 275 -0.53 43.58 18.53
N SER A 276 -1.48 43.76 17.61
CA SER A 276 -1.90 42.71 16.67
C SER A 276 -0.72 42.21 15.84
N PHE A 277 -0.56 40.89 15.78
CA PHE A 277 0.36 40.20 14.87
C PHE A 277 -0.37 39.23 13.93
N LEU A 278 -1.70 39.27 13.90
CA LEU A 278 -2.51 38.52 12.94
C LEU A 278 -2.16 38.92 11.50
N VAL A 279 -1.80 37.93 10.69
CA VAL A 279 -1.56 38.09 9.25
C VAL A 279 -2.69 37.43 8.47
N LEU A 280 -3.36 38.19 7.61
CA LEU A 280 -4.37 37.68 6.68
C LEU A 280 -3.81 37.63 5.26
N ASN A 281 -4.19 36.58 4.52
CA ASN A 281 -4.02 36.50 3.08
C ASN A 281 -4.94 37.52 2.37
N GLU A 282 -4.69 37.77 1.09
CA GLU A 282 -5.50 38.70 0.26
C GLU A 282 -6.99 38.31 0.21
N ASN A 283 -7.31 37.02 0.33
CA ASN A 283 -8.68 36.48 0.36
C ASN A 283 -9.36 36.61 1.75
N GLY A 284 -8.68 37.20 2.74
CA GLY A 284 -9.16 37.39 4.10
C GLY A 284 -9.04 36.16 5.02
N THR A 285 -8.45 35.04 4.55
CA THR A 285 -8.13 33.91 5.41
C THR A 285 -6.87 34.20 6.25
N ILE A 286 -6.74 33.56 7.41
CA ILE A 286 -5.52 33.64 8.20
C ILE A 286 -4.35 32.97 7.48
N ASN A 287 -3.21 33.65 7.45
CA ASN A 287 -1.95 33.06 7.07
C ASN A 287 -1.31 32.44 8.32
N VAL A 288 -1.64 31.17 8.60
CA VAL A 288 -1.19 30.47 9.83
C VAL A 288 0.33 30.49 9.97
N PRO A 289 1.14 30.14 8.95
CA PRO A 289 2.59 30.12 9.09
C PRO A 289 3.21 31.49 9.33
N GLU A 290 2.69 32.57 8.73
CA GLU A 290 3.18 33.93 9.00
C GLU A 290 2.68 34.49 10.35
N THR A 291 1.49 34.09 10.79
CA THR A 291 0.94 34.53 12.09
C THR A 291 1.63 33.83 13.26
N TYR A 292 1.87 32.52 13.15
CA TYR A 292 2.34 31.70 14.27
C TYR A 292 3.76 31.17 14.10
N GLY A 293 4.17 30.81 12.88
CA GLY A 293 5.39 30.07 12.62
C GLY A 293 6.66 30.90 12.71
N LYS A 294 7.75 30.27 13.16
CA LYS A 294 9.10 30.82 13.05
C LYS A 294 9.54 30.79 11.57
N ALA A 295 10.09 31.91 11.09
CA ALA A 295 10.69 31.96 9.76
C ALA A 295 11.93 31.04 9.67
N ASP A 296 12.03 30.31 8.56
CA ASP A 296 13.18 29.48 8.21
C ASP A 296 13.69 29.92 6.82
N SER A 297 14.97 30.32 6.75
CA SER A 297 15.62 30.81 5.54
C SER A 297 16.20 29.70 4.67
N GLY A 298 16.26 28.45 5.12
CA GLY A 298 16.82 27.36 4.32
C GLY A 298 16.88 26.02 5.03
N ASN A 299 16.34 24.98 4.38
CA ASN A 299 16.34 23.61 4.88
C ASN A 299 16.69 22.64 3.74
N SER A 300 17.87 22.00 3.82
CA SER A 300 18.35 21.05 2.80
C SER A 300 17.37 19.90 2.57
N ARG A 301 16.77 19.36 3.64
CA ARG A 301 15.83 18.23 3.56
C ARG A 301 14.57 18.59 2.78
N TYR A 302 14.13 19.85 2.84
CA TYR A 302 12.99 20.30 2.02
C TYR A 302 13.36 20.26 0.54
N ILE A 303 14.54 20.76 0.18
CA ILE A 303 15.05 20.73 -1.21
C ILE A 303 15.26 19.28 -1.68
N GLN A 304 15.88 18.44 -0.87
CA GLN A 304 16.04 17.00 -1.14
C GLN A 304 14.68 16.34 -1.38
N GLY A 305 13.69 16.59 -0.52
CA GLY A 305 12.34 16.06 -0.69
C GLY A 305 11.66 16.55 -1.97
N ARG A 306 11.71 17.86 -2.25
CA ARG A 306 11.17 18.44 -3.49
C ARG A 306 11.83 17.80 -4.72
N HIS A 307 13.14 17.53 -4.66
CA HIS A 307 13.85 16.84 -5.72
C HIS A 307 13.46 15.37 -5.87
N PHE A 308 13.31 14.62 -4.77
CA PHE A 308 12.85 13.23 -4.79
C PHE A 308 11.51 13.06 -5.53
N PHE A 309 10.63 14.05 -5.39
CA PHE A 309 9.33 14.09 -6.06
C PHE A 309 9.36 14.75 -7.45
N ASP A 310 10.52 14.98 -8.05
CA ASP A 310 10.70 15.67 -9.34
C ASP A 310 10.01 17.04 -9.39
N ALA A 311 9.94 17.73 -8.25
CA ALA A 311 9.06 18.85 -8.02
C ALA A 311 9.81 20.18 -7.82
N MET A 312 10.98 20.33 -8.41
CA MET A 312 11.82 21.53 -8.28
C MET A 312 11.27 22.75 -9.04
N ASN A 313 10.37 22.55 -10.00
CA ASN A 313 9.85 23.64 -10.83
C ASN A 313 9.08 24.67 -9.99
N GLY A 314 9.42 25.96 -10.16
CA GLY A 314 8.80 27.07 -9.45
C GLY A 314 9.24 27.23 -7.98
N LEU A 315 10.25 26.46 -7.54
CA LEU A 315 10.87 26.64 -6.23
C LEU A 315 12.03 27.64 -6.35
N ASP A 316 11.93 28.77 -5.65
CA ASP A 316 12.98 29.78 -5.56
C ASP A 316 13.83 29.55 -4.32
N TYR A 317 15.04 29.01 -4.52
CA TYR A 317 16.02 28.78 -3.47
C TYR A 317 17.42 29.11 -3.97
N GLU A 318 18.30 29.47 -3.05
CA GLU A 318 19.73 29.64 -3.30
C GLU A 318 20.48 28.67 -2.39
N ALA A 319 21.54 28.06 -2.91
CA ALA A 319 22.45 27.23 -2.15
C ALA A 319 23.90 27.68 -2.36
N ALA A 320 24.67 27.71 -1.28
CA ALA A 320 26.10 28.01 -1.28
C ALA A 320 26.82 27.05 -0.33
N ASP A 321 28.00 26.58 -0.71
CA ASP A 321 28.82 25.65 0.09
C ASP A 321 28.04 24.41 0.57
N GLY A 322 27.12 23.93 -0.26
CA GLY A 322 26.30 22.76 0.01
C GLY A 322 25.06 23.00 0.85
N ALA A 323 24.85 24.21 1.38
CA ALA A 323 23.72 24.56 2.25
C ALA A 323 22.74 25.53 1.58
N VAL A 324 21.45 25.40 1.93
CA VAL A 324 20.41 26.33 1.48
C VAL A 324 20.57 27.64 2.24
N THR A 325 20.88 28.71 1.53
CA THR A 325 21.08 30.06 2.11
C THR A 325 19.82 30.91 2.05
N LYS A 326 18.91 30.58 1.12
CA LYS A 326 17.63 31.26 0.93
C LYS A 326 16.59 30.29 0.41
N LEU A 327 15.39 30.39 0.94
CA LEU A 327 14.21 29.65 0.50
C LEU A 327 13.00 30.59 0.52
N THR A 328 12.49 30.93 -0.66
CA THR A 328 11.40 31.89 -0.80
C THR A 328 10.06 31.17 -0.84
N LYS A 329 9.14 31.53 0.08
CA LYS A 329 7.73 31.08 0.12
C LYS A 329 7.57 29.54 -0.02
N PRO A 330 8.23 28.73 0.83
CA PRO A 330 8.06 27.29 0.78
C PRO A 330 6.58 26.92 1.05
N THR A 331 6.11 25.85 0.43
CA THR A 331 4.70 25.41 0.49
C THR A 331 4.57 24.06 1.15
N GLN A 332 3.49 23.86 1.90
CA GLN A 332 3.19 22.58 2.54
C GLN A 332 2.93 21.50 1.49
N PHE A 333 2.14 21.82 0.47
CA PHE A 333 1.73 20.88 -0.57
C PHE A 333 2.19 21.33 -1.95
N PHE A 334 2.53 20.35 -2.77
CA PHE A 334 2.97 20.59 -4.12
C PHE A 334 2.61 19.43 -5.06
N LYS A 335 2.62 19.69 -6.36
CA LYS A 335 2.42 18.65 -7.37
C LYS A 335 3.76 17.95 -7.65
N PRO A 336 3.83 16.61 -7.57
CA PRO A 336 5.01 15.87 -7.96
C PRO A 336 5.18 15.87 -9.49
N GLY A 337 6.40 15.68 -9.97
CA GLY A 337 6.72 15.57 -11.40
C GLY A 337 6.31 14.23 -12.03
N ARG A 338 5.99 13.23 -11.20
CA ARG A 338 5.50 11.91 -11.62
C ARG A 338 4.36 11.40 -10.74
N SER A 339 3.73 10.31 -11.14
CA SER A 339 2.76 9.54 -10.36
C SER A 339 3.20 8.07 -10.25
N ASN A 340 2.31 7.21 -9.73
CA ASN A 340 2.55 5.78 -9.49
C ASN A 340 3.63 5.52 -8.44
N TYR A 341 3.66 6.31 -7.36
CA TYR A 341 4.51 6.03 -6.21
C TYR A 341 4.08 4.70 -5.57
N THR A 342 5.05 3.84 -5.33
CA THR A 342 4.87 2.54 -4.69
C THR A 342 5.28 2.60 -3.22
N VAL A 343 4.96 1.56 -2.45
CA VAL A 343 5.52 1.36 -1.11
C VAL A 343 7.04 1.52 -1.11
N LYS A 344 7.75 0.91 -2.08
CA LYS A 344 9.22 0.99 -2.14
C LYS A 344 9.71 2.41 -2.37
N ASP A 345 8.99 3.25 -3.12
CA ASP A 345 9.33 4.67 -3.24
C ASP A 345 9.22 5.37 -1.89
N GLY A 346 8.14 5.11 -1.13
CA GLY A 346 7.95 5.67 0.19
C GLY A 346 9.01 5.25 1.21
N LEU A 347 9.42 3.98 1.21
CA LEU A 347 10.52 3.51 2.07
C LEU A 347 11.85 4.15 1.66
N ASN A 348 12.14 4.22 0.36
CA ASN A 348 13.36 4.83 -0.15
C ASN A 348 13.46 6.34 0.12
N PHE A 349 12.33 7.03 0.34
CA PHE A 349 12.33 8.44 0.70
C PHE A 349 13.13 8.68 1.99
N PHE A 350 13.00 7.82 3.00
CA PHE A 350 13.73 7.95 4.27
C PHE A 350 15.22 7.59 4.15
N ALA A 351 15.64 7.02 3.02
CA ALA A 351 17.05 6.79 2.71
C ALA A 351 17.65 7.91 1.84
N TYR A 352 16.84 8.86 1.38
CA TYR A 352 17.24 9.81 0.35
C TYR A 352 18.17 10.88 0.88
N ARG A 353 19.25 11.20 0.15
CA ARG A 353 20.30 12.12 0.62
C ARG A 353 20.57 13.28 -0.34
N GLY A 354 19.66 13.51 -1.29
CA GLY A 354 19.80 14.61 -2.26
C GLY A 354 20.74 14.29 -3.41
N GLU A 355 20.96 13.01 -3.74
CA GLU A 355 21.89 12.58 -4.77
C GLU A 355 21.72 13.40 -6.07
N GLY A 356 22.81 14.04 -6.51
CA GLY A 356 22.84 14.84 -7.74
C GLY A 356 22.32 16.29 -7.63
N THR A 357 22.04 16.78 -6.43
CA THR A 357 21.63 18.18 -6.16
C THR A 357 22.75 18.99 -5.50
N ASP A 358 22.57 20.31 -5.40
CA ASP A 358 23.49 21.19 -4.66
C ASP A 358 23.51 20.90 -3.15
N VAL A 359 22.56 20.11 -2.65
CA VAL A 359 22.42 19.69 -1.25
C VAL A 359 22.61 18.17 -1.09
N ASP A 360 23.41 17.56 -1.97
CA ASP A 360 23.76 16.14 -1.89
C ASP A 360 24.65 15.87 -0.66
N SER A 361 24.09 15.24 0.36
CA SER A 361 24.77 14.92 1.62
C SER A 361 25.79 13.78 1.51
N ASN A 362 26.02 13.21 0.32
CA ASN A 362 27.15 12.30 0.09
C ASN A 362 28.45 13.07 -0.22
N VAL A 363 28.35 14.32 -0.68
CA VAL A 363 29.51 15.16 -1.05
C VAL A 363 29.57 16.47 -0.26
N THR A 364 28.47 16.85 0.41
CA THR A 364 28.37 18.01 1.30
C THR A 364 28.14 17.55 2.75
N SER A 365 28.25 18.46 3.71
CA SER A 365 28.03 18.18 5.14
C SER A 365 26.63 18.53 5.64
N VAL A 366 25.65 18.73 4.75
CA VAL A 366 24.29 19.10 5.18
C VAL A 366 23.48 17.93 5.68
N THR A 367 22.54 18.22 6.56
CA THR A 367 21.57 17.26 7.07
C THR A 367 20.75 16.67 5.92
N ALA A 368 20.73 15.34 5.84
CA ALA A 368 19.92 14.59 4.88
C ALA A 368 18.59 14.14 5.48
N ILE A 369 17.64 13.78 4.61
CA ILE A 369 16.47 12.98 5.03
C ILE A 369 16.96 11.62 5.54
N GLY A 370 17.76 10.91 4.74
CA GLY A 370 18.46 9.70 5.17
C GLY A 370 19.67 10.02 6.03
N SER A 371 19.46 10.13 7.34
CA SER A 371 20.46 10.55 8.32
C SER A 371 20.91 9.39 9.21
N GLN A 372 22.19 9.33 9.58
CA GLN A 372 22.67 8.36 10.59
C GLN A 372 22.18 8.68 12.01
N ARG A 373 21.51 9.83 12.20
CA ARG A 373 20.80 10.17 13.45
C ARG A 373 19.36 9.66 13.47
N THR A 374 18.87 9.11 12.37
CA THR A 374 17.54 8.52 12.30
C THR A 374 17.51 7.25 13.16
N THR A 375 16.57 7.18 14.09
CA THR A 375 16.44 6.08 15.05
C THR A 375 15.39 5.07 14.64
N GLU A 376 14.36 5.52 13.94
CA GLU A 376 13.34 4.69 13.30
C GLU A 376 12.77 5.35 12.05
N THR A 377 12.10 4.53 11.24
CA THR A 377 11.27 4.95 10.11
C THR A 377 9.93 4.23 10.18
N ASN A 378 8.85 5.01 10.26
CA ASN A 378 7.49 4.49 10.20
C ASN A 378 6.79 4.93 8.90
N PHE A 379 6.22 3.96 8.17
CA PHE A 379 5.52 4.21 6.92
C PHE A 379 4.19 3.45 6.86
N PHE A 380 3.10 4.18 6.64
CA PHE A 380 1.75 3.67 6.67
C PHE A 380 1.16 3.61 5.27
N GLU A 381 0.86 2.39 4.81
CA GLU A 381 0.07 2.13 3.61
C GLU A 381 -1.40 1.96 4.00
N ILE A 382 -2.26 2.91 3.60
CA ILE A 382 -3.66 2.95 4.03
C ILE A 382 -4.60 2.79 2.85
N ARG A 383 -5.56 1.88 2.99
CA ARG A 383 -6.47 1.46 1.92
C ARG A 383 -7.89 1.90 2.21
N ARG A 384 -8.40 2.80 1.36
CA ARG A 384 -9.72 3.44 1.51
C ARG A 384 -10.84 2.42 1.61
N GLY A 385 -11.68 2.55 2.63
CA GLY A 385 -12.93 1.79 2.74
C GLY A 385 -12.76 0.28 2.97
N MET A 386 -11.54 -0.21 3.20
CA MET A 386 -11.30 -1.60 3.63
C MET A 386 -11.68 -1.79 5.11
N ASP A 387 -11.85 -3.02 5.59
CA ASP A 387 -12.08 -3.28 7.03
C ASP A 387 -10.93 -2.69 7.86
N PRO A 388 -11.17 -1.82 8.87
CA PRO A 388 -10.12 -1.16 9.65
C PRO A 388 -9.07 -2.09 10.27
N GLU A 389 -9.41 -3.35 10.54
CA GLU A 389 -8.45 -4.35 11.04
C GLU A 389 -7.29 -4.64 10.09
N ILE A 390 -7.51 -4.46 8.78
CA ILE A 390 -6.53 -4.77 7.74
C ILE A 390 -6.32 -3.59 6.79
N ALA A 391 -7.03 -2.47 6.96
CA ALA A 391 -6.97 -1.35 6.03
C ALA A 391 -5.57 -0.72 5.96
N THR A 392 -4.84 -0.75 7.06
CA THR A 392 -3.51 -0.13 7.17
C THR A 392 -2.43 -1.19 7.38
N ILE A 393 -1.35 -1.08 6.60
CA ILE A 393 -0.09 -1.80 6.83
C ILE A 393 0.91 -0.80 7.39
N GLN A 394 1.49 -1.11 8.56
CA GLN A 394 2.63 -0.37 9.12
C GLN A 394 3.91 -1.07 8.65
N TRP A 395 4.71 -0.35 7.88
CA TRP A 395 6.08 -0.72 7.50
C TRP A 395 7.01 -0.04 8.50
N GLU A 396 7.61 -0.85 9.37
CA GLU A 396 8.37 -0.36 10.52
C GLU A 396 9.85 -0.70 10.39
N GLY A 397 10.71 0.31 10.50
CA GLY A 397 12.15 0.17 10.48
C GLY A 397 12.78 0.76 11.75
N LEU A 398 13.67 0.03 12.42
CA LEU A 398 14.21 0.41 13.73
C LEU A 398 15.68 0.85 13.67
N ALA A 399 16.03 1.57 12.60
CA ALA A 399 17.38 2.03 12.31
C ALA A 399 17.36 3.13 11.23
N PRO A 400 18.51 3.79 10.95
CA PRO A 400 18.58 4.75 9.86
C PRO A 400 18.17 4.16 8.51
N GLY A 401 17.39 4.92 7.74
CA GLY A 401 16.78 4.48 6.48
C GLY A 401 17.77 4.01 5.40
N GLU A 402 19.02 4.48 5.41
CA GLU A 402 20.01 4.14 4.38
C GLU A 402 20.35 2.64 4.34
N PHE A 403 20.50 2.00 5.50
CA PHE A 403 20.79 0.57 5.60
C PHE A 403 19.70 -0.13 6.42
N ASN A 404 18.43 0.13 6.06
CA ASN A 404 17.27 -0.42 6.76
C ASN A 404 16.53 -1.51 5.97
N VAL A 405 15.67 -2.25 6.68
CA VAL A 405 14.65 -3.13 6.10
C VAL A 405 13.38 -2.94 6.92
N GLU A 406 12.39 -2.24 6.36
CA GLU A 406 11.11 -1.99 7.01
C GLU A 406 10.18 -3.21 6.92
N ILE A 407 9.72 -3.70 8.07
CA ILE A 407 8.93 -4.92 8.20
C ILE A 407 7.42 -4.60 8.17
N PRO A 408 6.63 -5.23 7.29
CA PRO A 408 5.20 -4.97 7.19
C PRO A 408 4.40 -5.70 8.26
N THR A 409 3.48 -4.99 8.90
CA THR A 409 2.62 -5.52 9.96
C THR A 409 1.17 -5.06 9.81
N TYR A 410 0.23 -5.94 10.21
CA TYR A 410 -1.18 -5.58 10.42
C TYR A 410 -1.37 -5.12 11.87
N SER A 411 -0.77 -3.98 12.23
CA SER A 411 -0.64 -3.53 13.63
C SER A 411 -1.95 -3.48 14.40
N ALA A 412 -3.07 -3.12 13.75
CA ALA A 412 -4.40 -3.13 14.37
C ALA A 412 -4.80 -4.51 14.95
N LEU A 413 -4.25 -5.60 14.39
CA LEU A 413 -4.51 -6.98 14.80
C LEU A 413 -3.42 -7.57 15.70
N LEU A 414 -2.28 -6.92 15.88
CA LEU A 414 -1.20 -7.50 16.69
C LEU A 414 -1.56 -7.51 18.17
N THR A 415 -1.26 -8.63 18.83
CA THR A 415 -1.37 -8.76 20.30
C THR A 415 -0.03 -8.93 21.01
N SER A 416 1.01 -9.23 20.24
CA SER A 416 2.39 -9.36 20.68
C SER A 416 3.31 -9.12 19.48
N VAL A 417 4.55 -8.76 19.75
CA VAL A 417 5.60 -8.68 18.74
C VAL A 417 6.53 -9.89 18.86
N ASN A 418 7.28 -10.14 17.80
CA ASN A 418 8.30 -11.19 17.78
C ASN A 418 9.47 -10.84 18.73
N HIS A 419 10.08 -11.85 19.34
CA HIS A 419 11.14 -11.67 20.33
C HIS A 419 12.42 -11.01 19.81
N ARG A 420 12.64 -10.99 18.48
CA ARG A 420 13.77 -10.28 17.86
C ARG A 420 13.69 -8.77 18.04
N TYR A 421 12.52 -8.20 18.29
CA TYR A 421 12.39 -6.79 18.65
C TYR A 421 12.88 -6.49 20.07
N GLY A 422 13.07 -7.52 20.90
CA GLY A 422 13.33 -7.38 22.33
C GLY A 422 12.12 -6.82 23.08
N ASP A 423 12.39 -6.12 24.19
CA ASP A 423 11.37 -5.48 25.01
C ASP A 423 11.87 -4.14 25.54
N VAL A 424 11.02 -3.44 26.29
CA VAL A 424 11.32 -2.10 26.82
C VAL A 424 12.48 -2.06 27.82
N TYR A 425 12.99 -3.21 28.26
CA TYR A 425 14.12 -3.37 29.17
C TYR A 425 15.41 -3.81 28.47
N MET A 426 15.46 -3.73 27.13
CA MET A 426 16.69 -3.92 26.37
C MET A 426 17.83 -3.05 26.93
N ASP A 427 19.05 -3.59 26.94
CA ASP A 427 20.20 -2.98 27.59
C ASP A 427 20.97 -2.03 26.64
N ASP A 428 21.05 -0.76 27.02
CA ASP A 428 21.69 0.32 26.29
C ASP A 428 23.22 0.26 26.25
N ALA A 429 23.83 -0.67 26.99
CA ALA A 429 25.29 -0.84 26.96
C ALA A 429 25.88 -1.08 25.55
N HIS A 430 25.14 -1.75 24.64
CA HIS A 430 25.62 -2.03 23.27
C HIS A 430 25.56 -0.82 22.33
N GLU A 431 24.84 0.25 22.69
CA GLU A 431 24.89 1.52 21.94
C GLU A 431 26.32 2.08 21.88
N GLY A 432 27.08 1.89 22.97
CA GLY A 432 28.47 2.33 23.08
C GLY A 432 28.61 3.85 23.12
N GLN A 433 29.67 4.40 22.52
CA GLN A 433 29.83 5.86 22.39
C GLN A 433 28.92 6.40 21.28
N LYS A 434 27.98 7.28 21.64
CA LYS A 434 26.88 7.81 20.81
C LYS A 434 27.26 8.58 19.52
N ASP A 435 28.53 8.62 19.12
CA ASP A 435 28.95 9.25 17.85
C ASP A 435 30.03 8.48 17.06
N LYS A 436 30.60 7.39 17.60
CA LYS A 436 31.74 6.65 16.99
C LYS A 436 31.85 5.17 17.42
N GLY A 437 30.74 4.47 17.61
CA GLY A 437 30.71 3.08 18.10
C GLY A 437 31.17 1.98 17.13
N VAL A 438 32.10 2.24 16.20
CA VAL A 438 32.57 1.24 15.21
C VAL A 438 33.16 0.01 15.90
N ASP A 439 33.93 0.20 16.97
CA ASP A 439 34.52 -0.90 17.74
C ASP A 439 33.45 -1.78 18.38
N ALA A 440 32.37 -1.19 18.89
CA ALA A 440 31.22 -1.93 19.40
C ALA A 440 30.52 -2.69 18.27
N ALA A 441 30.30 -2.05 17.13
CA ALA A 441 29.68 -2.67 15.96
C ALA A 441 30.49 -3.83 15.35
N LEU A 442 31.82 -3.84 15.53
CA LEU A 442 32.71 -4.92 15.08
C LEU A 442 32.67 -6.16 15.98
N GLN A 443 32.10 -6.06 17.18
CA GLN A 443 32.02 -7.14 18.16
C GLN A 443 30.72 -7.93 17.99
N ALA A 444 30.85 -9.21 17.64
CA ALA A 444 29.71 -10.12 17.67
C ALA A 444 29.41 -10.54 19.12
N GLY A 445 28.15 -10.81 19.42
CA GLY A 445 27.75 -11.18 20.78
C GLY A 445 26.29 -11.57 20.91
N SER A 446 25.84 -11.80 22.15
CA SER A 446 24.44 -12.13 22.44
C SER A 446 23.46 -11.03 22.03
N TRP A 447 23.93 -9.81 21.84
CA TRP A 447 23.16 -8.66 21.32
C TRP A 447 22.60 -8.91 19.93
N ASP A 448 23.33 -9.66 19.09
CA ASP A 448 22.95 -9.96 17.70
C ASP A 448 21.63 -10.76 17.61
N GLN A 449 21.12 -11.29 18.73
CA GLN A 449 19.79 -11.91 18.77
C GLN A 449 18.64 -10.93 18.54
N TYR A 450 18.88 -9.62 18.73
CA TYR A 450 17.88 -8.57 18.59
C TYR A 450 18.08 -7.78 17.29
N LEU A 451 17.00 -7.65 16.52
CA LEU A 451 16.98 -6.94 15.25
C LEU A 451 17.39 -5.45 15.37
N PRO A 452 16.94 -4.67 16.37
CA PRO A 452 17.37 -3.27 16.51
C PRO A 452 18.91 -3.13 16.59
N TYR A 453 19.59 -3.99 17.35
CA TYR A 453 21.06 -3.96 17.44
C TYR A 453 21.74 -4.40 16.14
N VAL A 454 21.22 -5.43 15.47
CA VAL A 454 21.75 -5.88 14.17
C VAL A 454 21.69 -4.73 13.14
N MET A 455 20.54 -4.05 13.06
CA MET A 455 20.35 -2.96 12.09
C MET A 455 21.18 -1.72 12.46
N MET A 456 21.31 -1.40 13.75
CA MET A 456 22.19 -0.36 14.25
C MET A 456 23.65 -0.61 13.86
N ASP A 457 24.14 -1.83 14.03
CA ASP A 457 25.53 -2.19 13.69
C ASP A 457 25.77 -2.19 12.19
N LEU A 458 24.82 -2.69 11.38
CA LEU A 458 24.90 -2.58 9.92
C LEU A 458 25.01 -1.14 9.44
N ASN A 459 24.19 -0.25 10.00
CA ASN A 459 24.25 1.18 9.69
C ASN A 459 25.59 1.79 10.07
N THR A 460 26.06 1.50 11.28
CA THR A 460 27.34 2.01 11.80
C THR A 460 28.52 1.56 10.94
N LEU A 461 28.59 0.27 10.59
CA LEU A 461 29.69 -0.27 9.79
C LEU A 461 29.61 0.18 8.33
N GLY A 462 28.39 0.24 7.77
CA GLY A 462 28.13 0.71 6.42
C GLY A 462 28.54 2.18 6.25
N ASP A 463 28.16 3.04 7.20
CA ASP A 463 28.49 4.46 7.16
C ASP A 463 29.97 4.73 7.45
N ALA A 464 30.57 4.08 8.45
CA ALA A 464 31.99 4.26 8.73
C ALA A 464 32.90 3.78 7.57
N ASN A 465 32.38 2.93 6.68
CA ASN A 465 33.13 2.33 5.57
C ASN A 465 32.46 2.54 4.21
N ARG A 466 31.85 3.71 3.95
CA ARG A 466 31.00 3.96 2.76
C ARG A 466 31.58 3.45 1.45
N ALA A 467 32.83 3.82 1.12
CA ALA A 467 33.43 3.46 -0.17
C ALA A 467 33.58 1.95 -0.40
N LYS A 468 33.77 1.17 0.68
CA LYS A 468 34.07 -0.26 0.61
C LYS A 468 32.85 -1.14 0.89
N VAL A 469 31.99 -0.72 1.82
CA VAL A 469 30.88 -1.55 2.34
C VAL A 469 29.53 -1.10 1.78
N ALA A 470 29.27 0.21 1.75
CA ALA A 470 27.92 0.71 1.51
C ALA A 470 27.29 0.26 0.18
N PRO A 471 27.97 0.30 -0.99
CA PRO A 471 27.35 -0.12 -2.25
C PRO A 471 26.85 -1.57 -2.23
N GLY A 472 27.66 -2.50 -1.71
CA GLY A 472 27.30 -3.92 -1.62
C GLY A 472 26.24 -4.20 -0.57
N LEU A 473 26.32 -3.51 0.58
CA LEU A 473 25.35 -3.65 1.65
C LEU A 473 23.98 -3.11 1.23
N ARG A 474 23.91 -1.89 0.68
CA ARG A 474 22.65 -1.31 0.18
C ARG A 474 22.01 -2.21 -0.87
N ALA A 475 22.78 -2.70 -1.84
CA ALA A 475 22.26 -3.57 -2.89
C ALA A 475 21.66 -4.87 -2.33
N TYR A 476 22.25 -5.44 -1.28
CA TYR A 476 21.72 -6.62 -0.61
C TYR A 476 20.46 -6.30 0.22
N LEU A 477 20.46 -5.25 1.04
CA LEU A 477 19.30 -4.87 1.83
C LEU A 477 18.11 -4.47 0.94
N ASP A 478 18.36 -3.81 -0.19
CA ASP A 478 17.35 -3.56 -1.22
C ASP A 478 16.77 -4.86 -1.77
N ALA A 479 17.60 -5.88 -2.02
CA ALA A 479 17.13 -7.19 -2.46
C ALA A 479 16.26 -7.88 -1.38
N VAL A 480 16.61 -7.74 -0.09
CA VAL A 480 15.79 -8.22 1.03
C VAL A 480 14.45 -7.48 1.08
N GLN A 481 14.46 -6.14 1.04
CA GLN A 481 13.23 -5.33 1.07
C GLN A 481 12.31 -5.65 -0.11
N ASN A 482 12.87 -5.78 -1.32
CA ASN A 482 12.10 -6.08 -2.53
C ASN A 482 11.44 -7.46 -2.46
N ASP A 483 12.16 -8.49 -1.97
CA ASP A 483 11.60 -9.82 -1.79
C ASP A 483 10.54 -9.85 -0.67
N LEU A 484 10.76 -9.11 0.42
CA LEU A 484 9.79 -8.96 1.50
C LEU A 484 8.49 -8.30 1.01
N ILE A 485 8.58 -7.20 0.26
CA ILE A 485 7.44 -6.54 -0.38
C ILE A 485 6.70 -7.50 -1.33
N ALA A 486 7.44 -8.22 -2.19
CA ALA A 486 6.84 -9.14 -3.15
C ALA A 486 6.09 -10.30 -2.46
N GLN A 487 6.61 -10.80 -1.35
CA GLN A 487 5.98 -11.85 -0.55
C GLN A 487 4.84 -11.32 0.31
N HIS A 488 4.95 -10.11 0.85
CA HIS A 488 3.87 -9.46 1.60
C HIS A 488 2.62 -9.29 0.74
N LYS A 489 2.75 -8.95 -0.55
CA LYS A 489 1.61 -8.90 -1.49
C LYS A 489 0.84 -10.23 -1.56
N GLN A 490 1.52 -11.37 -1.40
CA GLN A 490 0.87 -12.70 -1.39
C GLN A 490 0.18 -12.97 -0.05
N VAL A 491 0.84 -12.58 1.05
CA VAL A 491 0.28 -12.66 2.41
C VAL A 491 -0.98 -11.80 2.52
N ASP A 492 -0.93 -10.58 2.00
CA ASP A 492 -2.06 -9.64 2.00
C ASP A 492 -3.22 -10.13 1.14
N ALA A 493 -2.95 -10.66 -0.05
CA ALA A 493 -3.97 -11.31 -0.87
C ALA A 493 -4.62 -12.54 -0.18
N THR A 494 -3.96 -13.12 0.82
CA THR A 494 -4.52 -14.16 1.69
C THR A 494 -5.31 -13.54 2.83
N MET A 495 -4.73 -12.56 3.56
CA MET A 495 -5.36 -11.84 4.66
C MET A 495 -6.73 -11.25 4.29
N GLN A 496 -6.84 -10.61 3.13
CA GLN A 496 -8.10 -10.04 2.65
C GLN A 496 -9.22 -11.09 2.47
N LYS A 497 -8.87 -12.36 2.20
CA LYS A 497 -9.82 -13.48 2.05
C LYS A 497 -10.07 -14.22 3.36
N THR A 498 -9.21 -14.04 4.35
CA THR A 498 -9.30 -14.70 5.65
C THR A 498 -10.54 -14.20 6.41
N PRO A 499 -11.38 -15.11 6.94
CA PRO A 499 -12.51 -14.73 7.79
C PRO A 499 -12.06 -13.89 8.98
N LYS A 500 -12.87 -12.90 9.37
CA LYS A 500 -12.53 -11.92 10.41
C LYS A 500 -11.99 -12.56 11.71
N ALA A 501 -12.65 -13.62 12.18
CA ALA A 501 -12.27 -14.35 13.39
C ALA A 501 -10.89 -15.04 13.33
N GLU A 502 -10.33 -15.25 12.13
CA GLU A 502 -9.03 -15.91 11.92
C GLU A 502 -7.91 -14.91 11.60
N ARG A 503 -8.23 -13.65 11.31
CA ARG A 503 -7.26 -12.64 10.85
C ARG A 503 -6.20 -12.33 11.90
N GLN A 504 -6.58 -12.24 13.16
CA GLN A 504 -5.65 -11.94 14.25
C GLN A 504 -4.52 -12.98 14.36
N ALA A 505 -4.87 -14.27 14.32
CA ALA A 505 -3.89 -15.35 14.35
C ALA A 505 -2.96 -15.31 13.13
N LEU A 506 -3.52 -15.02 11.94
CA LEU A 506 -2.74 -14.86 10.72
C LEU A 506 -1.82 -13.63 10.77
N ALA A 507 -2.28 -12.52 11.35
CA ALA A 507 -1.53 -11.27 11.48
C ALA A 507 -0.33 -11.46 12.41
N ASN A 508 -0.54 -12.05 13.59
CA ASN A 508 0.54 -12.39 14.52
C ASN A 508 1.56 -13.33 13.86
N LYS A 509 1.10 -14.38 13.18
CA LYS A 509 1.99 -15.30 12.44
C LYS A 509 2.76 -14.58 11.32
N ALA A 510 2.11 -13.68 10.60
CA ALA A 510 2.74 -12.91 9.54
C ALA A 510 3.85 -12.01 10.08
N ALA A 511 3.57 -11.24 11.13
CA ALA A 511 4.58 -10.38 11.75
C ALA A 511 5.76 -11.20 12.31
N ASP A 512 5.47 -12.34 12.94
CA ASP A 512 6.48 -13.24 13.50
C ASP A 512 7.44 -13.79 12.43
N VAL A 513 6.90 -14.36 11.37
CA VAL A 513 7.71 -14.92 10.28
C VAL A 513 8.48 -13.83 9.53
N ALA A 514 7.88 -12.66 9.30
CA ALA A 514 8.56 -11.55 8.66
C ALA A 514 9.77 -11.10 9.49
N ALA A 515 9.59 -10.91 10.79
CA ALA A 515 10.66 -10.51 11.70
C ALA A 515 11.79 -11.55 11.79
N GLU A 516 11.48 -12.83 11.97
CA GLU A 516 12.50 -13.89 12.02
C GLU A 516 13.34 -13.97 10.74
N GLN A 517 12.69 -13.88 9.58
CA GLN A 517 13.41 -14.05 8.32
C GLN A 517 14.20 -12.81 7.93
N THR A 518 13.68 -11.60 8.19
CA THR A 518 14.43 -10.37 8.05
C THR A 518 15.65 -10.38 8.97
N TRP A 519 15.46 -10.69 10.27
CA TRP A 519 16.56 -10.82 11.21
C TRP A 519 17.61 -11.83 10.73
N ALA A 520 17.23 -13.03 10.28
CA ALA A 520 18.17 -14.03 9.81
C ALA A 520 18.98 -13.56 8.58
N LYS A 521 18.41 -12.75 7.69
CA LYS A 521 19.14 -12.16 6.54
C LYS A 521 20.08 -11.05 6.98
N CYS A 522 19.64 -10.19 7.89
CA CYS A 522 20.38 -9.03 8.38
C CYS A 522 21.53 -9.43 9.31
N GLU A 523 21.30 -10.37 10.23
CA GLU A 523 22.33 -10.90 11.13
C GLU A 523 23.43 -11.59 10.31
N LYS A 524 23.06 -12.43 9.35
CA LYS A 524 24.04 -13.11 8.49
C LYS A 524 24.91 -12.12 7.73
N VAL A 525 24.32 -11.09 7.08
CA VAL A 525 25.12 -10.10 6.35
C VAL A 525 25.96 -9.23 7.30
N LEU A 526 25.50 -8.97 8.52
CA LEU A 526 26.30 -8.31 9.55
C LEU A 526 27.57 -9.11 9.87
N GLN A 527 27.46 -10.43 10.05
CA GLN A 527 28.64 -11.27 10.26
C GLN A 527 29.58 -11.26 9.05
N GLU A 528 29.04 -11.26 7.83
CA GLU A 528 29.85 -11.13 6.60
C GLU A 528 30.57 -9.79 6.51
N VAL A 529 29.91 -8.68 6.86
CA VAL A 529 30.54 -7.35 6.91
C VAL A 529 31.65 -7.31 7.97
N ARG A 530 31.39 -7.81 9.18
CA ARG A 530 32.40 -7.91 10.24
C ARG A 530 33.61 -8.75 9.83
N ALA A 531 33.38 -9.87 9.13
CA ALA A 531 34.45 -10.73 8.61
C ALA A 531 35.25 -10.02 7.51
N TYR A 532 34.57 -9.34 6.57
CA TYR A 532 35.22 -8.55 5.52
C TYR A 532 36.11 -7.45 6.10
N LEU A 533 35.62 -6.71 7.10
CA LEU A 533 36.38 -5.62 7.73
C LEU A 533 37.61 -6.11 8.52
N LYS A 534 37.60 -7.36 8.99
CA LYS A 534 38.76 -8.02 9.63
C LYS A 534 39.71 -8.71 8.64
N GLY A 535 39.29 -8.87 7.39
CA GLY A 535 39.99 -9.63 6.36
C GLY A 535 40.61 -8.79 5.25
N ASP A 536 40.80 -9.40 4.08
CA ASP A 536 41.29 -8.72 2.88
C ASP A 536 40.21 -7.83 2.26
N GLN A 537 40.54 -6.55 2.10
CA GLN A 537 39.65 -5.50 1.59
C GLN A 537 40.08 -5.01 0.18
N ALA A 538 40.84 -5.81 -0.58
CA ALA A 538 41.27 -5.47 -1.94
C ALA A 538 40.12 -5.25 -2.92
N LYS A 539 38.92 -5.80 -2.64
CA LYS A 539 37.69 -5.60 -3.42
C LYS A 539 36.60 -5.02 -2.52
N PRO A 540 35.63 -4.25 -3.08
CA PRO A 540 34.44 -3.84 -2.33
C PRO A 540 33.67 -5.04 -1.79
N PHE A 541 33.02 -4.85 -0.64
CA PHE A 541 32.16 -5.85 -0.01
C PHE A 541 31.01 -6.25 -0.95
N GLN A 542 30.69 -7.54 -0.96
CA GLN A 542 29.49 -8.07 -1.59
C GLN A 542 28.96 -9.22 -0.74
N ALA A 543 27.68 -9.14 -0.35
CA ALA A 543 27.03 -10.19 0.43
C ALA A 543 26.98 -11.51 -0.37
N SER A 544 27.24 -12.63 0.31
CA SER A 544 27.31 -13.96 -0.31
C SER A 544 25.98 -14.42 -0.92
N ASP A 545 24.87 -13.95 -0.35
CA ASP A 545 23.50 -14.28 -0.76
C ASP A 545 22.93 -13.23 -1.74
N TYR A 546 23.75 -12.34 -2.31
CA TYR A 546 23.36 -11.38 -3.34
C TYR A 546 23.72 -11.85 -4.76
N ASN A 547 22.73 -11.87 -5.65
CA ASN A 547 22.92 -12.15 -7.07
C ASN A 547 22.92 -10.84 -7.88
N ALA A 548 24.10 -10.39 -8.32
CA ALA A 548 24.26 -9.16 -9.07
C ALA A 548 23.59 -9.17 -10.46
N ALA A 549 23.41 -10.35 -11.08
CA ALA A 549 22.78 -10.45 -12.40
C ALA A 549 21.27 -10.22 -12.33
N THR A 550 20.63 -10.68 -11.25
CA THR A 550 19.19 -10.50 -11.02
C THR A 550 18.86 -9.30 -10.13
N LYS A 551 19.87 -8.72 -9.46
CA LYS A 551 19.71 -7.74 -8.38
C LYS A 551 18.78 -8.24 -7.27
N GLY A 552 18.87 -9.53 -6.97
CA GLY A 552 18.00 -10.22 -6.01
C GLY A 552 18.78 -11.17 -5.10
N LEU A 553 18.06 -11.83 -4.20
CA LEU A 553 18.66 -12.84 -3.31
C LEU A 553 18.97 -14.14 -4.07
N VAL A 554 20.08 -14.80 -3.73
CA VAL A 554 20.37 -16.18 -4.15
C VAL A 554 19.37 -17.13 -3.49
N THR A 555 19.13 -16.93 -2.20
CA THR A 555 18.13 -17.65 -1.41
C THR A 555 17.01 -16.69 -1.03
N PRO A 556 15.83 -16.74 -1.69
CA PRO A 556 14.70 -15.90 -1.29
C PRO A 556 14.28 -16.13 0.16
N LEU A 557 13.60 -15.14 0.74
CA LEU A 557 12.81 -15.32 1.95
C LEU A 557 11.76 -16.42 1.71
N ALA A 558 11.34 -17.07 2.78
CA ALA A 558 10.22 -18.00 2.81
C ALA A 558 8.99 -17.36 3.50
N TYR A 559 8.87 -16.03 3.54
CA TYR A 559 7.86 -15.30 4.30
C TYR A 559 6.44 -15.73 3.88
N ALA A 560 6.10 -15.58 2.60
CA ALA A 560 4.77 -15.95 2.11
C ALA A 560 4.48 -17.44 2.30
N SER A 561 5.44 -18.31 1.96
CA SER A 561 5.28 -19.77 2.05
C SER A 561 5.12 -20.28 3.48
N SER A 562 5.73 -19.60 4.46
CA SER A 562 5.63 -19.98 5.87
C SER A 562 4.37 -19.44 6.54
N VAL A 563 3.88 -18.27 6.10
CA VAL A 563 2.69 -17.64 6.67
C VAL A 563 1.41 -18.21 6.09
N ILE A 564 1.30 -18.15 4.76
CA ILE A 564 0.14 -18.62 4.03
C ILE A 564 0.03 -20.10 4.35
N PRO A 565 -1.08 -20.56 4.95
CA PRO A 565 -1.28 -21.97 5.16
C PRO A 565 -1.01 -22.66 3.83
N ALA A 566 -0.12 -23.65 3.82
CA ALA A 566 -0.10 -24.57 2.70
C ALA A 566 -1.56 -24.93 2.50
N THR A 567 -2.15 -24.57 1.35
CA THR A 567 -3.47 -25.09 0.99
C THR A 567 -3.37 -26.56 1.34
N PRO A 568 -4.17 -27.09 2.29
CA PRO A 568 -4.00 -28.44 2.81
C PRO A 568 -3.81 -29.27 1.58
N ASP A 569 -2.63 -29.89 1.51
CA ASP A 569 -2.10 -30.47 0.29
C ASP A 569 -3.28 -31.05 -0.43
N LYS A 570 -3.67 -30.46 -1.55
CA LYS A 570 -4.83 -30.96 -2.26
C LYS A 570 -4.36 -32.35 -2.65
N PRO A 571 -4.84 -33.41 -1.98
CA PRO A 571 -4.06 -34.59 -1.61
C PRO A 571 -3.27 -35.01 -2.83
N VAL A 572 -1.93 -34.84 -2.83
CA VAL A 572 -1.04 -34.82 -4.02
C VAL A 572 -1.84 -35.16 -5.26
N THR A 573 -2.57 -34.16 -5.77
CA THR A 573 -3.55 -34.47 -6.81
C THR A 573 -2.70 -34.81 -8.01
N PRO A 574 -2.75 -36.05 -8.55
CA PRO A 574 -1.93 -36.44 -9.68
C PRO A 574 -2.06 -35.37 -10.77
N ALA A 575 -0.92 -34.98 -11.35
CA ALA A 575 -0.81 -33.90 -12.33
C ALA A 575 -2.07 -33.85 -13.21
N ALA A 576 -2.77 -32.72 -13.19
CA ALA A 576 -4.08 -32.57 -13.82
C ALA A 576 -4.03 -33.10 -15.27
N THR A 577 -4.89 -34.05 -15.59
CA THR A 577 -4.83 -34.75 -16.89
C THR A 577 -5.21 -33.77 -18.00
N SER A 578 -4.32 -33.57 -18.98
CA SER A 578 -4.60 -32.67 -20.12
C SER A 578 -5.74 -33.19 -21.00
N ILE A 579 -6.72 -32.33 -21.29
CA ILE A 579 -7.85 -32.63 -22.17
C ILE A 579 -7.55 -32.32 -23.64
N ALA A 580 -6.32 -31.94 -24.00
CA ALA A 580 -5.97 -31.59 -25.38
C ALA A 580 -6.30 -32.72 -26.38
N LYS A 581 -6.22 -34.00 -25.94
CA LYS A 581 -6.56 -35.20 -26.72
C LYS A 581 -7.96 -35.77 -26.40
N ALA A 582 -8.80 -35.05 -25.67
CA ALA A 582 -10.12 -35.54 -25.27
C ALA A 582 -11.05 -35.79 -26.47
N LYS A 583 -11.82 -36.88 -26.42
CA LYS A 583 -12.86 -37.19 -27.40
C LYS A 583 -14.11 -36.36 -27.07
N VAL A 584 -14.32 -35.29 -27.84
CA VAL A 584 -15.52 -34.44 -27.73
C VAL A 584 -16.56 -34.84 -28.78
N SER A 585 -17.76 -35.23 -28.32
CA SER A 585 -18.90 -35.59 -29.16
C SER A 585 -20.14 -34.75 -28.85
N THR A 586 -21.04 -34.65 -29.84
CA THR A 586 -22.37 -34.06 -29.70
C THR A 586 -23.38 -35.03 -30.31
N ALA A 587 -24.64 -34.95 -29.90
CA ALA A 587 -25.69 -35.88 -30.36
C ALA A 587 -25.90 -35.87 -31.89
N LYS A 588 -25.64 -34.72 -32.54
CA LYS A 588 -25.81 -34.54 -33.99
C LYS A 588 -24.64 -33.74 -34.55
N SER A 589 -24.18 -34.10 -35.75
CA SER A 589 -23.14 -33.34 -36.48
C SER A 589 -23.67 -32.07 -37.16
N LYS A 590 -25.00 -31.95 -37.28
CA LYS A 590 -25.71 -30.81 -37.86
C LYS A 590 -26.97 -30.44 -37.06
N TYR A 591 -27.23 -29.15 -36.92
CA TYR A 591 -28.41 -28.59 -36.26
C TYR A 591 -29.14 -27.62 -37.19
N THR A 592 -30.46 -27.56 -37.10
CA THR A 592 -31.25 -26.63 -37.93
C THR A 592 -31.26 -25.26 -37.29
N TYR A 593 -31.10 -24.21 -38.10
CA TYR A 593 -31.20 -22.82 -37.66
C TYR A 593 -32.55 -22.55 -36.98
N THR A 594 -32.52 -21.99 -35.76
CA THR A 594 -33.72 -21.67 -34.96
C THR A 594 -34.00 -20.18 -34.87
N GLY A 595 -33.00 -19.32 -35.09
CA GLY A 595 -33.05 -17.88 -34.80
C GLY A 595 -32.36 -17.48 -33.49
N LYS A 596 -32.15 -18.44 -32.59
CA LYS A 596 -31.44 -18.27 -31.31
C LYS A 596 -30.07 -18.93 -31.36
N ALA A 597 -29.20 -18.61 -30.40
CA ALA A 597 -27.92 -19.29 -30.22
C ALA A 597 -28.15 -20.78 -29.88
N LEU A 598 -27.46 -21.68 -30.58
CA LEU A 598 -27.56 -23.12 -30.38
C LEU A 598 -26.40 -23.59 -29.47
N LYS A 599 -26.74 -24.23 -28.35
CA LYS A 599 -25.80 -24.84 -27.40
C LYS A 599 -26.08 -26.35 -27.30
N PRO A 600 -25.55 -27.17 -28.23
CA PRO A 600 -25.74 -28.62 -28.17
C PRO A 600 -25.24 -29.23 -26.86
N LYS A 601 -25.88 -30.31 -26.40
CA LYS A 601 -25.32 -31.13 -25.31
C LYS A 601 -24.03 -31.79 -25.81
N VAL A 602 -22.97 -31.63 -25.03
CA VAL A 602 -21.62 -32.13 -25.33
C VAL A 602 -21.27 -33.25 -24.35
N THR A 603 -20.66 -34.30 -24.86
CA THR A 603 -20.02 -35.35 -24.04
C THR A 603 -18.51 -35.28 -24.26
N VAL A 604 -17.75 -35.18 -23.18
CA VAL A 604 -16.28 -35.11 -23.20
C VAL A 604 -15.73 -36.38 -22.54
N LYS A 605 -14.85 -37.10 -23.24
CA LYS A 605 -14.16 -38.29 -22.70
C LYS A 605 -12.64 -38.16 -22.76
N VAL A 606 -11.96 -38.51 -21.67
CA VAL A 606 -10.48 -38.60 -21.59
C VAL A 606 -10.13 -40.00 -21.10
N ALA A 607 -9.26 -40.71 -21.83
CA ALA A 607 -8.85 -42.09 -21.49
C ALA A 607 -10.04 -43.03 -21.14
N GLY A 608 -11.14 -42.94 -21.89
CA GLY A 608 -12.35 -43.75 -21.65
C GLY A 608 -13.35 -43.18 -20.63
N LYS A 609 -12.92 -42.34 -19.68
CA LYS A 609 -13.77 -41.72 -18.65
C LYS A 609 -14.59 -40.56 -19.19
N THR A 610 -15.88 -40.50 -18.84
CA THR A 610 -16.77 -39.37 -19.17
C THR A 610 -16.66 -38.27 -18.14
N LEU A 611 -16.40 -37.04 -18.58
CA LEU A 611 -16.22 -35.87 -17.72
C LEU A 611 -17.56 -35.14 -17.46
N LYS A 612 -17.67 -34.50 -16.29
CA LYS A 612 -18.82 -33.71 -15.84
C LYS A 612 -18.63 -32.22 -16.16
N ALA A 613 -19.61 -31.61 -16.82
CA ALA A 613 -19.59 -30.17 -17.09
C ALA A 613 -19.65 -29.35 -15.79
N ASN A 614 -18.98 -28.20 -15.76
CA ASN A 614 -18.81 -27.26 -14.64
C ASN A 614 -18.01 -27.79 -13.43
N THR A 615 -17.79 -29.11 -13.34
CA THR A 615 -16.87 -29.75 -12.40
C THR A 615 -15.50 -29.99 -13.05
N ASP A 616 -15.45 -30.76 -14.13
CA ASP A 616 -14.21 -31.22 -14.79
C ASP A 616 -13.81 -30.33 -15.98
N TYR A 617 -14.74 -29.54 -16.52
CA TYR A 617 -14.49 -28.63 -17.62
C TYR A 617 -15.56 -27.53 -17.73
N THR A 618 -15.23 -26.44 -18.40
CA THR A 618 -16.17 -25.39 -18.84
C THR A 618 -16.28 -25.36 -20.36
N MET A 619 -17.33 -24.71 -20.89
CA MET A 619 -17.56 -24.62 -22.33
C MET A 619 -17.88 -23.19 -22.77
N SER A 620 -17.32 -22.80 -23.90
CA SER A 620 -17.71 -21.58 -24.63
C SER A 620 -18.06 -21.89 -26.08
N TYR A 621 -18.86 -21.02 -26.70
CA TYR A 621 -19.39 -21.21 -28.05
C TYR A 621 -19.11 -19.98 -28.91
N LYS A 622 -18.67 -20.21 -30.15
CA LYS A 622 -18.44 -19.16 -31.14
C LYS A 622 -19.22 -19.45 -32.43
N ALA A 623 -19.77 -18.39 -33.04
CA ALA A 623 -20.53 -18.44 -34.30
C ALA A 623 -21.73 -19.42 -34.28
N ASN A 624 -22.40 -19.56 -33.13
CA ASN A 624 -23.41 -20.59 -32.89
C ASN A 624 -24.87 -20.15 -33.11
N LYS A 625 -25.11 -19.00 -33.76
CA LYS A 625 -26.46 -18.48 -34.04
C LYS A 625 -26.88 -18.66 -35.51
N ASN A 626 -26.02 -18.27 -36.46
CA ASN A 626 -26.33 -18.24 -37.89
C ASN A 626 -25.94 -19.54 -38.61
N VAL A 627 -26.44 -19.74 -39.84
CA VAL A 627 -26.06 -20.89 -40.66
C VAL A 627 -24.58 -20.81 -41.00
N GLY A 628 -23.85 -21.90 -40.77
CA GLY A 628 -22.39 -21.91 -40.85
C GLY A 628 -21.73 -23.01 -40.02
N LYS A 629 -20.41 -22.87 -39.83
CA LYS A 629 -19.62 -23.71 -38.91
C LYS A 629 -19.51 -23.00 -37.57
N ALA A 630 -20.02 -23.64 -36.53
CA ALA A 630 -19.92 -23.16 -35.14
C ALA A 630 -18.83 -23.95 -34.40
N THR A 631 -18.19 -23.30 -33.43
CA THR A 631 -17.10 -23.87 -32.63
C THR A 631 -17.51 -23.94 -31.17
N ILE A 632 -17.21 -25.07 -30.54
CA ILE A 632 -17.31 -25.34 -29.11
C ILE A 632 -15.89 -25.44 -28.60
N THR A 633 -15.53 -24.63 -27.60
CA THR A 633 -14.26 -24.73 -26.90
C THR A 633 -14.52 -25.33 -25.53
N VAL A 634 -13.87 -26.45 -25.24
CA VAL A 634 -13.90 -27.10 -23.93
C VAL A 634 -12.58 -26.79 -23.23
N THR A 635 -12.65 -26.26 -22.02
CA THR A 635 -11.48 -25.89 -21.20
C THR A 635 -11.50 -26.73 -19.93
N GLY A 636 -10.39 -27.42 -19.62
CA GLY A 636 -10.28 -28.25 -18.41
C GLY A 636 -10.47 -27.42 -17.14
N LYS A 637 -11.07 -28.03 -16.11
CA LYS A 637 -11.30 -27.45 -14.78
C LYS A 637 -11.10 -28.55 -13.73
N GLY A 638 -10.67 -28.20 -12.52
CA GLY A 638 -10.47 -29.19 -11.45
C GLY A 638 -9.28 -30.10 -11.75
N SER A 639 -9.50 -31.43 -11.81
CA SER A 639 -8.47 -32.44 -12.08
C SER A 639 -7.99 -32.50 -13.54
N TYR A 640 -8.43 -31.57 -14.38
CA TYR A 640 -8.18 -31.57 -15.82
C TYR A 640 -7.70 -30.19 -16.28
N THR A 641 -6.74 -30.16 -17.22
CA THR A 641 -6.14 -28.93 -17.79
C THR A 641 -6.18 -28.91 -19.32
N GLY A 642 -5.80 -27.80 -19.95
CA GLY A 642 -5.73 -27.67 -21.41
C GLY A 642 -7.08 -27.35 -22.08
N LYS A 643 -7.06 -27.24 -23.41
CA LYS A 643 -8.24 -26.87 -24.23
C LYS A 643 -8.36 -27.82 -25.42
N VAL A 644 -9.60 -28.16 -25.78
CA VAL A 644 -9.92 -28.89 -27.01
C VAL A 644 -11.11 -28.24 -27.70
N THR A 645 -11.07 -28.17 -29.03
CA THR A 645 -12.14 -27.57 -29.81
C THR A 645 -12.90 -28.61 -30.64
N LYS A 646 -14.23 -28.47 -30.68
CA LYS A 646 -15.11 -29.26 -31.53
C LYS A 646 -15.96 -28.34 -32.38
N THR A 647 -16.24 -28.75 -33.62
CA THR A 647 -17.07 -27.95 -34.52
C THR A 647 -18.34 -28.70 -34.90
N PHE A 648 -19.41 -27.95 -35.12
CA PHE A 648 -20.69 -28.47 -35.62
C PHE A 648 -21.26 -27.55 -36.70
N LYS A 649 -22.16 -28.08 -37.54
CA LYS A 649 -22.76 -27.32 -38.63
C LYS A 649 -24.17 -26.85 -38.25
N ILE A 650 -24.47 -25.58 -38.51
CA ILE A 650 -25.83 -25.06 -38.47
C ILE A 650 -26.32 -24.98 -39.92
N VAL A 651 -27.40 -25.68 -40.24
CA VAL A 651 -27.99 -25.76 -41.59
C VAL A 651 -29.28 -24.94 -41.68
N PRO A 652 -29.66 -24.44 -42.87
CA PRO A 652 -30.86 -23.62 -43.01
C PRO A 652 -32.14 -24.41 -42.71
N LYS A 653 -33.20 -23.71 -42.31
CA LYS A 653 -34.54 -24.32 -42.18
C LYS A 653 -34.96 -24.89 -43.54
N LYS A 654 -35.38 -26.16 -43.55
CA LYS A 654 -35.89 -26.80 -44.77
C LYS A 654 -37.25 -26.21 -45.15
N THR A 655 -37.46 -26.05 -46.44
CA THR A 655 -38.80 -25.84 -47.00
C THR A 655 -39.30 -27.12 -47.67
N GLY A 656 -40.61 -27.20 -47.86
CA GLY A 656 -41.27 -28.34 -48.50
C GLY A 656 -42.01 -27.93 -49.76
N VAL A 657 -42.25 -28.92 -50.62
CA VAL A 657 -43.10 -28.72 -51.81
C VAL A 657 -44.52 -28.44 -51.34
N SER A 658 -45.00 -27.21 -51.54
CA SER A 658 -46.37 -26.83 -51.19
C SER A 658 -47.36 -27.43 -52.18
N LYS A 659 -47.12 -27.26 -53.48
CA LYS A 659 -47.99 -27.72 -54.57
C LYS A 659 -47.16 -28.23 -55.76
N LEU A 660 -47.68 -29.25 -56.44
CA LEU A 660 -47.19 -29.73 -57.74
C LEU A 660 -48.30 -29.54 -58.77
N VAL A 661 -47.98 -28.93 -59.91
CA VAL A 661 -48.92 -28.71 -61.01
C VAL A 661 -48.47 -29.53 -62.21
N LYS A 662 -49.32 -30.44 -62.71
CA LYS A 662 -49.02 -31.29 -63.87
C LYS A 662 -49.08 -30.51 -65.19
N GLY A 663 -48.10 -30.72 -66.07
CA GLY A 663 -48.05 -30.14 -67.42
C GLY A 663 -47.71 -31.18 -68.50
N LYS A 664 -47.84 -30.82 -69.77
CA LYS A 664 -47.43 -31.65 -70.91
C LYS A 664 -45.91 -31.86 -70.84
N LYS A 665 -45.48 -33.12 -70.71
CA LYS A 665 -44.05 -33.50 -70.55
C LYS A 665 -43.31 -32.64 -69.51
N SER A 666 -44.01 -32.18 -68.46
CA SER A 666 -43.52 -31.22 -67.47
C SER A 666 -44.32 -31.22 -66.16
N PHE A 667 -43.76 -30.61 -65.12
CA PHE A 667 -44.51 -30.21 -63.93
C PHE A 667 -43.94 -28.92 -63.35
N THR A 668 -44.77 -28.16 -62.63
CA THR A 668 -44.35 -26.97 -61.88
C THR A 668 -44.37 -27.25 -60.39
N VAL A 669 -43.25 -26.98 -59.72
CA VAL A 669 -43.10 -27.07 -58.27
C VAL A 669 -43.35 -25.68 -57.69
N LYS A 670 -44.16 -25.59 -56.62
CA LYS A 670 -44.35 -24.36 -55.83
C LYS A 670 -44.02 -24.62 -54.36
N TRP A 671 -43.45 -23.65 -53.64
CA TRP A 671 -43.07 -23.77 -52.23
C TRP A 671 -43.17 -22.45 -51.46
N LYS A 672 -43.18 -22.54 -50.13
CA LYS A 672 -43.13 -21.36 -49.26
C LYS A 672 -41.70 -20.79 -49.21
N LYS A 673 -41.58 -19.46 -49.31
CA LYS A 673 -40.31 -18.73 -49.16
C LYS A 673 -39.69 -18.97 -47.79
N GLN A 674 -38.39 -19.25 -47.74
CA GLN A 674 -37.62 -19.25 -46.51
C GLN A 674 -37.14 -17.83 -46.22
N LYS A 675 -37.64 -17.25 -45.11
CA LYS A 675 -37.44 -15.83 -44.77
C LYS A 675 -36.03 -15.51 -44.28
N ALA A 676 -35.33 -16.48 -43.67
CA ALA A 676 -34.05 -16.26 -43.03
C ALA A 676 -33.03 -17.32 -43.45
N GLN A 677 -31.75 -16.90 -43.50
CA GLN A 677 -30.60 -17.79 -43.68
C GLN A 677 -30.69 -18.72 -44.91
N ALA A 678 -31.23 -18.24 -46.03
CA ALA A 678 -31.30 -18.98 -47.30
C ALA A 678 -30.62 -18.19 -48.43
N THR A 679 -29.83 -18.87 -49.27
CA THR A 679 -29.36 -18.33 -50.56
C THR A 679 -30.29 -18.77 -51.69
N GLY A 680 -30.75 -20.02 -51.65
CA GLY A 680 -31.60 -20.58 -52.69
C GLY A 680 -32.12 -21.97 -52.35
N TYR A 681 -32.59 -22.69 -53.36
CA TYR A 681 -33.21 -24.01 -53.21
C TYR A 681 -32.62 -25.02 -54.18
N GLN A 682 -32.72 -26.30 -53.83
CA GLN A 682 -32.54 -27.40 -54.77
C GLN A 682 -33.79 -28.24 -54.83
N ILE A 683 -34.13 -28.68 -56.03
CA ILE A 683 -35.26 -29.56 -56.31
C ILE A 683 -34.68 -30.82 -56.95
N ARG A 684 -34.92 -31.97 -56.34
CA ARG A 684 -34.58 -33.26 -56.94
C ARG A 684 -35.83 -34.02 -57.35
N PHE A 685 -35.75 -34.71 -58.47
CA PHE A 685 -36.88 -35.49 -58.96
C PHE A 685 -36.42 -36.76 -59.68
N SER A 686 -37.21 -37.82 -59.55
CA SER A 686 -36.95 -39.12 -60.17
C SER A 686 -38.25 -39.86 -60.45
N THR A 687 -38.22 -40.82 -61.37
CA THR A 687 -39.31 -41.79 -61.55
C THR A 687 -39.31 -42.87 -60.46
N LYS A 688 -38.21 -43.02 -59.71
CA LYS A 688 -38.08 -43.96 -58.59
C LYS A 688 -38.25 -43.22 -57.26
N LYS A 689 -39.08 -43.73 -56.36
CA LYS A 689 -39.33 -43.13 -55.02
C LYS A 689 -38.07 -43.06 -54.16
N SER A 690 -37.12 -43.98 -54.37
CA SER A 690 -35.84 -44.04 -53.66
C SER A 690 -34.89 -42.89 -53.96
N MET A 691 -35.11 -42.13 -55.04
CA MET A 691 -34.27 -41.01 -55.47
C MET A 691 -32.80 -41.34 -55.79
N LYS A 692 -32.43 -42.62 -55.91
CA LYS A 692 -31.04 -43.05 -56.22
C LYS A 692 -30.49 -42.42 -57.52
N SER A 693 -31.34 -42.16 -58.51
CA SER A 693 -30.98 -41.57 -59.81
C SER A 693 -31.72 -40.24 -60.06
N ALA A 694 -31.89 -39.43 -59.02
CA ALA A 694 -32.64 -38.19 -59.12
C ALA A 694 -31.86 -37.10 -59.89
N LYS A 695 -32.53 -36.41 -60.81
CA LYS A 695 -32.01 -35.19 -61.42
C LYS A 695 -32.20 -34.03 -60.44
N VAL A 696 -31.23 -33.13 -60.35
CA VAL A 696 -31.27 -31.96 -59.45
C VAL A 696 -31.31 -30.66 -60.26
N LYS A 697 -32.18 -29.74 -59.87
CA LYS A 697 -32.22 -28.36 -60.36
C LYS A 697 -31.97 -27.39 -59.21
N THR A 698 -31.10 -26.41 -59.42
CA THR A 698 -30.73 -25.39 -58.43
C THR A 698 -31.42 -24.08 -58.77
N VAL A 699 -32.08 -23.48 -57.78
CA VAL A 699 -32.71 -22.17 -57.84
C VAL A 699 -31.83 -21.21 -57.04
N LYS A 700 -31.15 -20.28 -57.72
CA LYS A 700 -30.09 -19.44 -57.13
C LYS A 700 -30.59 -18.34 -56.19
N SER A 701 -31.89 -18.02 -56.23
CA SER A 701 -32.52 -16.96 -55.44
C SER A 701 -33.49 -17.52 -54.40
N ALA A 702 -33.33 -17.12 -53.15
CA ALA A 702 -34.25 -17.45 -52.06
C ALA A 702 -35.63 -16.77 -52.22
N LYS A 703 -35.73 -15.73 -53.07
CA LYS A 703 -37.01 -15.04 -53.37
C LYS A 703 -37.90 -15.86 -54.31
N THR A 704 -37.33 -16.71 -55.16
CA THR A 704 -38.08 -17.55 -56.10
C THR A 704 -38.82 -18.67 -55.37
N THR A 705 -40.12 -18.80 -55.61
CA THR A 705 -41.02 -19.76 -54.95
C THR A 705 -41.67 -20.77 -55.91
N SER A 706 -41.27 -20.77 -57.19
CA SER A 706 -41.74 -21.73 -58.18
C SER A 706 -40.68 -22.08 -59.22
N LEU A 707 -40.74 -23.30 -59.77
CA LEU A 707 -39.91 -23.76 -60.89
C LEU A 707 -40.69 -24.73 -61.78
N LYS A 708 -40.72 -24.49 -63.10
CA LYS A 708 -41.19 -25.43 -64.10
C LYS A 708 -40.05 -26.37 -64.52
N VAL A 709 -40.29 -27.68 -64.41
CA VAL A 709 -39.39 -28.74 -64.89
C VAL A 709 -39.99 -29.33 -66.16
N SER A 710 -39.31 -29.16 -67.29
CA SER A 710 -39.76 -29.59 -68.62
C SER A 710 -38.87 -30.71 -69.20
N LYS A 711 -39.15 -31.13 -70.44
CA LYS A 711 -38.44 -32.20 -71.15
C LYS A 711 -38.47 -33.55 -70.41
N LEU A 712 -39.64 -33.87 -69.84
CA LEU A 712 -39.88 -35.13 -69.13
C LEU A 712 -40.63 -36.13 -70.01
N LYS A 713 -40.61 -37.41 -69.64
CA LYS A 713 -41.44 -38.43 -70.30
C LYS A 713 -42.93 -38.13 -70.00
N GLY A 714 -43.78 -38.22 -71.02
CA GLY A 714 -45.23 -38.06 -70.88
C GLY A 714 -45.86 -39.24 -70.11
N ASN A 715 -47.00 -39.01 -69.47
CA ASN A 715 -47.77 -40.01 -68.72
C ASN A 715 -46.98 -40.75 -67.62
N LYS A 716 -45.88 -40.19 -67.11
CA LYS A 716 -45.00 -40.84 -66.13
C LYS A 716 -45.12 -40.20 -64.75
N LYS A 717 -45.13 -41.03 -63.70
CA LYS A 717 -45.11 -40.60 -62.30
C LYS A 717 -43.68 -40.20 -61.90
N TYR A 718 -43.53 -38.99 -61.36
CA TYR A 718 -42.30 -38.46 -60.80
C TYR A 718 -42.48 -38.17 -59.32
N TYR A 719 -41.49 -38.53 -58.52
CA TYR A 719 -41.36 -38.13 -57.13
C TYR A 719 -40.46 -36.90 -57.08
N VAL A 720 -40.84 -35.90 -56.28
CA VAL A 720 -40.18 -34.60 -56.18
C VAL A 720 -39.90 -34.28 -54.72
N GLN A 721 -38.68 -33.87 -54.43
CA GLN A 721 -38.26 -33.34 -53.13
C GLN A 721 -37.54 -32.02 -53.32
N MET A 722 -37.48 -31.23 -52.25
CA MET A 722 -36.70 -30.01 -52.27
C MET A 722 -35.95 -29.78 -50.96
N ARG A 723 -34.93 -28.94 -51.00
CA ARG A 723 -34.17 -28.49 -49.83
C ARG A 723 -33.75 -27.04 -49.97
N THR A 724 -33.51 -26.39 -48.84
CA THR A 724 -32.96 -25.04 -48.76
C THR A 724 -31.44 -25.13 -48.71
N TYR A 725 -30.72 -24.18 -49.32
CA TYR A 725 -29.28 -24.05 -49.13
C TYR A 725 -28.87 -22.61 -48.82
N LYS A 726 -27.74 -22.46 -48.13
CA LYS A 726 -27.11 -21.17 -47.82
C LYS A 726 -25.62 -21.25 -48.15
N LYS A 727 -25.12 -20.23 -48.84
CA LYS A 727 -23.69 -20.00 -49.05
C LYS A 727 -23.16 -19.08 -47.94
N VAL A 728 -22.00 -19.43 -47.39
CA VAL A 728 -21.31 -18.68 -46.32
C VAL A 728 -19.83 -18.60 -46.70
N LYS A 729 -19.21 -17.43 -46.57
CA LYS A 729 -17.76 -17.25 -46.75
C LYS A 729 -17.05 -17.61 -45.43
N VAL A 730 -16.05 -18.48 -45.50
CA VAL A 730 -15.21 -18.88 -44.36
C VAL A 730 -13.77 -18.90 -44.85
N GLY A 731 -12.90 -18.02 -44.31
CA GLY A 731 -11.50 -17.92 -44.73
C GLY A 731 -11.33 -17.68 -46.23
N GLY A 732 -12.10 -16.75 -46.81
CA GLY A 732 -12.10 -16.46 -48.25
C GLY A 732 -12.84 -17.47 -49.14
N LYS A 733 -13.06 -18.72 -48.70
CA LYS A 733 -13.73 -19.78 -49.48
C LYS A 733 -15.24 -19.83 -49.22
N THR A 734 -16.03 -20.01 -50.28
CA THR A 734 -17.50 -20.13 -50.18
C THR A 734 -17.91 -21.57 -49.88
N THR A 735 -18.49 -21.81 -48.70
CA THR A 735 -19.05 -23.12 -48.30
C THR A 735 -20.57 -23.12 -48.42
N THR A 736 -21.15 -24.20 -48.94
CA THR A 736 -22.61 -24.34 -49.05
C THR A 736 -23.17 -25.32 -48.02
N TYR A 737 -24.14 -24.85 -47.23
CA TYR A 737 -24.85 -25.62 -46.22
C TYR A 737 -26.26 -25.96 -46.71
N TYR A 738 -26.63 -27.23 -46.65
CA TYR A 738 -27.91 -27.73 -47.14
C TYR A 738 -28.78 -28.20 -45.98
N SER A 739 -30.06 -27.88 -46.04
CA SER A 739 -31.06 -28.53 -45.21
C SER A 739 -31.26 -29.98 -45.66
N ASP A 740 -31.94 -30.77 -44.84
CA ASP A 740 -32.45 -32.07 -45.30
C ASP A 740 -33.47 -31.89 -46.43
N TRP A 741 -33.60 -32.95 -47.24
CA TRP A 741 -34.65 -33.03 -48.25
C TRP A 741 -36.03 -33.08 -47.59
N SER A 742 -37.01 -32.42 -48.21
CA SER A 742 -38.42 -32.50 -47.82
C SER A 742 -38.96 -33.91 -47.96
N LYS A 743 -40.15 -34.19 -47.40
CA LYS A 743 -40.90 -35.40 -47.79
C LYS A 743 -41.15 -35.37 -49.31
N ALA A 744 -41.14 -36.54 -49.94
CA ALA A 744 -41.38 -36.67 -51.37
C ALA A 744 -42.86 -36.48 -51.70
N LYS A 745 -43.17 -35.68 -52.72
CA LYS A 745 -44.50 -35.57 -53.32
C LYS A 745 -44.47 -36.12 -54.73
N ALA A 746 -45.55 -36.76 -55.17
CA ALA A 746 -45.64 -37.35 -56.50
C ALA A 746 -46.48 -36.48 -57.46
N VAL A 747 -46.15 -36.49 -58.74
CA VAL A 747 -46.93 -35.89 -59.82
C VAL A 747 -46.82 -36.76 -61.08
N LYS A 748 -47.94 -36.95 -61.79
CA LYS A 748 -47.96 -37.65 -63.08
C LYS A 748 -48.02 -36.61 -64.20
N THR A 749 -47.07 -36.63 -65.13
CA THR A 749 -47.01 -35.70 -66.28
C THR A 749 -48.14 -35.98 -67.28
N ARG A 750 -48.58 -34.95 -68.02
CA ARG A 750 -49.51 -35.12 -69.15
C ARG A 750 -48.76 -35.59 -70.41
N LYS A 751 -49.45 -36.32 -71.29
CA LYS A 751 -48.93 -36.82 -72.57
C LYS A 751 -48.42 -35.68 -73.44
#